data_AF-A0A370GNR9-F1
#
_entry.id   AF-A0A370GNR9-F1
#
_cell.length_a   1.000
_cell.length_b   1.000
_cell.length_c   1.000
_cell.angle_alpha   90.00
_cell.angle_beta   90.00
_cell.angle_gamma   90.00
#
_symmetry.space_group_name_H-M   'P 1'
#
loop_
_entity.id
_entity.type
_entity.pdbx_description
1 polymer ?
#
loop_
_entity_poly.entity_id
_entity_poly.type
_entity_poly.pdbx_seq_one_letter_code
_entity_poly.pdbx_strand_id
1 'polypeptide(L)'
;MSVYLYRWGKFAFRRKWIVLPVWLVLFVLLSGFGFGVSKPMSDEFSMPSLPSERATEILDKQFPGMSEQFSIDAVGGDYVIRAPEGTKLTDPGNRAAIDRLIADLKTLSIGDGADSHRLVTDKDAATLMNPVDAAERMGCLKTADPAVCSGAPLNVLNSEAPATVAVLSVPFDIESAMDITDAEREAAYKVAGPAREQGLTVELGGAIAQKQEQPSGQAEMIGMGVALVVMVIAFGAIVAAFVPIITAIVGLGAATAVIMLGTAVIEVPSFTTFLASMIGIALSIDYALFIVSRYKHELNVADTPEEAAGTAVGTAGSAVVFAGLTVIIALSALGVVGVKFLTFMGLGGAIAAVFAVLTAVTLMPALLGAFGRFLFKPKLPLVARHDPEDNTSVTNGMRVGRLIGKAPWVALAIAVAALAALATPALNLQLGLPGEDSFPTDSTVRQAYDIRTEGFGEGSNGKLMVAADLANVPAGQREAAVTALRDRLAAFPEMDYVTAPRLSENGLGAMLTGVPKAGPNDQGTKDLVRDARDAEGQLTAQYGIEYGITGTTAIYADMDHVLLGKIVPYLAIVAGAAFVLLILVFRSILVPFTAALGFLLSMAATFGATVLIFQEGAFGLISDPQPIVSFLPIMLIGLVFGLAMDYQVFLVTRMREEFVHGKSPKDAMIAGYHHGARVVTSAAIIMISVFGSFLLESDATAKSMGFALAAGVAVDAFLVRMVLVPALLVIMGKWSWWIPKWFDRILPDIDVEGTKLRALQQRDQDVAGAPDHAESAPVAEAGAMPEPAVSASALVEREPVLGGRHAAPDDGGAHRVSDMATGQVVASANGRAIGGRVHREDGQPVPDAALTLIDPRGHQVSRATGDSGGSYTIEPPAPGAYVLIVSANGHQPAAVNVTTVDGAQRIDLTLQGSGELSGVVRTSVREPVSGATVTVTDLRGEVVGAAVSAADGEYACHGVVAGTYTLVAVAAGARPTATTLTVPASGRLRFDVELAPMAMLSGTVRADGGSVYDAEVTVLDRSGAAVGTARTDMDGRYAVADLPEGEYTVVARGYPPVTGRVTVTAGEIDHDVRLGFDAEEHAGLS
;
A
#
# COMPACT_ATOMS: atom_id res chain seq x y z
N MET A 1 -34.44 -7.12 4.61
CA MET A 1 -33.13 -7.75 4.88
C MET A 1 -33.26 -8.76 6.03
N SER A 2 -33.71 -8.31 7.21
CA SER A 2 -34.13 -9.12 8.37
C SER A 2 -34.60 -10.56 8.08
N VAL A 3 -35.62 -10.73 7.23
CA VAL A 3 -36.21 -12.05 6.89
C VAL A 3 -35.22 -13.01 6.21
N TYR A 4 -34.30 -12.52 5.37
CA TYR A 4 -33.27 -13.36 4.75
C TYR A 4 -32.23 -13.80 5.79
N LEU A 5 -31.76 -12.86 6.62
CA LEU A 5 -30.82 -13.13 7.71
C LEU A 5 -31.42 -14.07 8.77
N TYR A 6 -32.72 -13.97 9.07
CA TYR A 6 -33.45 -14.92 9.89
C TYR A 6 -33.40 -16.35 9.34
N ARG A 7 -33.71 -16.51 8.04
CA ARG A 7 -33.65 -17.84 7.37
C ARG A 7 -32.22 -18.38 7.34
N TRP A 8 -31.22 -17.51 7.16
CA TRP A 8 -29.81 -17.89 7.16
C TRP A 8 -29.32 -18.29 8.56
N GLY A 9 -29.73 -17.57 9.61
CA GLY A 9 -29.46 -17.91 11.01
C GLY A 9 -30.01 -19.28 11.40
N LYS A 10 -31.29 -19.56 11.09
CA LYS A 10 -31.88 -20.90 11.28
C LYS A 10 -31.13 -21.97 10.49
N PHE A 11 -30.79 -21.69 9.23
CA PHE A 11 -30.03 -22.63 8.38
C PHE A 11 -28.66 -22.97 8.99
N ALA A 12 -27.88 -21.96 9.40
CA ALA A 12 -26.55 -22.16 9.95
C ALA A 12 -26.58 -22.88 11.31
N PHE A 13 -27.51 -22.53 12.19
CA PHE A 13 -27.73 -23.20 13.48
C PHE A 13 -28.11 -24.68 13.32
N ARG A 14 -29.02 -24.97 12.37
CA ARG A 14 -29.52 -26.33 12.11
C ARG A 14 -28.51 -27.20 11.36
N ARG A 15 -27.86 -26.64 10.33
CA ARG A 15 -26.84 -27.32 9.51
C ARG A 15 -25.40 -27.02 9.95
N LYS A 16 -25.19 -26.76 11.24
CA LYS A 16 -23.87 -26.54 11.87
C LYS A 16 -22.79 -27.55 11.45
N TRP A 17 -23.13 -28.84 11.31
CA TRP A 17 -22.22 -29.91 10.91
C TRP A 17 -21.83 -29.88 9.42
N ILE A 18 -22.39 -28.97 8.64
CA ILE A 18 -21.95 -28.62 7.28
C ILE A 18 -21.23 -27.28 7.30
N VAL A 19 -21.78 -26.28 8.00
CA VAL A 19 -21.19 -24.92 8.05
C VAL A 19 -19.82 -24.91 8.74
N LEU A 20 -19.62 -25.66 9.83
CA LEU A 20 -18.33 -25.71 10.53
C LEU A 20 -17.23 -26.38 9.68
N PRO A 21 -17.43 -27.56 9.05
CA PRO A 21 -16.44 -28.09 8.10
C PRO A 21 -16.21 -27.20 6.88
N VAL A 22 -17.23 -26.52 6.34
CA VAL A 22 -17.05 -25.59 5.21
C VAL A 22 -16.15 -24.43 5.60
N TRP A 23 -16.35 -23.82 6.77
CA TRP A 23 -15.44 -22.77 7.26
C TRP A 23 -14.03 -23.29 7.56
N LEU A 24 -13.89 -24.50 8.10
CA LEU A 24 -12.59 -25.13 8.34
C LEU A 24 -11.84 -25.40 7.03
N VAL A 25 -12.52 -25.94 6.01
CA VAL A 25 -11.94 -26.19 4.68
C VAL A 25 -11.60 -24.86 3.99
N LEU A 26 -12.47 -23.85 4.06
CA LEU A 26 -12.19 -22.51 3.54
C LEU A 26 -10.94 -21.92 4.19
N PHE A 27 -10.86 -21.97 5.53
CA PHE A 27 -9.73 -21.45 6.29
C PHE A 27 -8.42 -22.17 5.95
N VAL A 28 -8.43 -23.51 5.85
CA VAL A 28 -7.26 -24.31 5.49
C VAL A 28 -6.82 -24.04 4.05
N LEU A 29 -7.76 -23.92 3.10
CA LEU A 29 -7.45 -23.58 1.72
C LEU A 29 -6.89 -22.16 1.60
N LEU A 30 -7.57 -21.16 2.16
CA LEU A 30 -7.10 -19.77 2.13
C LEU A 30 -5.73 -19.66 2.78
N SER A 31 -5.51 -20.24 3.96
CA SER A 31 -4.20 -20.16 4.65
C SER A 31 -3.11 -20.90 3.87
N GLY A 32 -3.39 -22.11 3.36
CA GLY A 32 -2.42 -22.92 2.63
C GLY A 32 -2.00 -22.30 1.29
N PHE A 33 -2.94 -21.67 0.56
CA PHE A 33 -2.61 -20.92 -0.66
C PHE A 33 -1.99 -19.55 -0.35
N GLY A 34 -2.52 -18.82 0.63
CA GLY A 34 -2.04 -17.50 1.02
C GLY A 34 -0.58 -17.52 1.45
N PHE A 35 -0.23 -18.32 2.46
CA PHE A 35 1.16 -18.46 2.92
C PHE A 35 2.05 -19.29 1.98
N GLY A 36 1.47 -20.08 1.08
CA GLY A 36 2.21 -20.90 0.12
C GLY A 36 2.64 -20.14 -1.16
N VAL A 37 2.01 -18.99 -1.45
CA VAL A 37 2.23 -18.20 -2.67
C VAL A 37 2.55 -16.72 -2.35
N SER A 38 2.46 -16.31 -1.08
CA SER A 38 2.80 -14.95 -0.63
C SER A 38 4.25 -14.59 -0.96
N LYS A 39 4.44 -13.42 -1.58
CA LYS A 39 5.70 -12.70 -1.63
C LYS A 39 5.89 -11.85 -0.37
N PRO A 40 7.13 -11.38 -0.09
CA PRO A 40 7.37 -10.33 0.91
C PRO A 40 6.49 -9.09 0.68
N MET A 41 6.17 -8.38 1.75
CA MET A 41 5.44 -7.11 1.73
C MET A 41 6.43 -5.95 1.58
N SER A 42 6.16 -4.98 0.70
CA SER A 42 7.00 -3.81 0.48
C SER A 42 6.40 -2.58 1.15
N ASP A 43 7.14 -1.92 2.05
CA ASP A 43 6.75 -0.66 2.68
C ASP A 43 7.21 0.55 1.85
N GLU A 44 7.07 0.47 0.53
CA GLU A 44 7.52 1.50 -0.40
C GLU A 44 6.53 2.68 -0.43
N PHE A 45 7.00 3.87 -0.03
CA PHE A 45 6.21 5.09 0.00
C PHE A 45 6.24 5.87 -1.34
N SER A 46 6.09 5.21 -2.50
CA SER A 46 5.98 5.95 -3.79
C SER A 46 4.68 6.73 -3.92
N MET A 47 4.78 8.05 -3.77
CA MET A 47 3.80 9.01 -4.28
C MET A 47 4.35 9.63 -5.57
N PRO A 48 3.71 9.47 -6.73
CA PRO A 48 4.10 10.19 -7.94
C PRO A 48 3.78 11.68 -7.81
N SER A 49 4.58 12.52 -8.47
CA SER A 49 4.48 13.99 -8.53
C SER A 49 4.72 14.73 -7.20
N LEU A 50 5.63 14.24 -6.35
CA LEU A 50 6.08 15.02 -5.19
C LEU A 50 7.00 16.18 -5.62
N PRO A 51 6.92 17.37 -5.00
CA PRO A 51 7.85 18.47 -5.28
C PRO A 51 9.35 18.10 -5.10
N SER A 52 9.66 17.13 -4.24
CA SER A 52 11.00 16.55 -4.09
C SER A 52 11.48 15.74 -5.30
N GLU A 53 10.57 15.15 -6.08
CA GLU A 53 10.88 14.31 -7.25
C GLU A 53 11.59 15.11 -8.36
N ARG A 54 11.21 16.38 -8.56
CA ARG A 54 11.90 17.29 -9.49
C ARG A 54 13.38 17.49 -9.19
N ALA A 55 13.79 17.39 -7.91
CA ALA A 55 15.21 17.43 -7.58
C ALA A 55 15.93 16.15 -8.03
N THR A 56 15.27 15.00 -7.92
CA THR A 56 15.76 13.71 -8.45
C THR A 56 15.88 13.77 -9.97
N GLU A 57 14.87 14.28 -10.69
CA GLU A 57 14.94 14.50 -12.14
C GLU A 57 16.14 15.39 -12.56
N ILE A 58 16.45 16.44 -11.79
CA ILE A 58 17.62 17.30 -12.02
C ILE A 58 18.93 16.55 -11.72
N LEU A 59 18.96 15.70 -10.69
CA LEU A 59 20.10 14.84 -10.37
C LEU A 59 20.33 13.80 -11.47
N ASP A 60 19.30 13.07 -11.92
CA ASP A 60 19.39 12.13 -13.06
C ASP A 60 19.97 12.79 -14.30
N LYS A 61 19.46 13.99 -14.64
CA LYS A 61 19.83 14.74 -15.83
C LYS A 61 21.24 15.32 -15.79
N GLN A 62 21.68 15.85 -14.64
CA GLN A 62 22.93 16.61 -14.53
C GLN A 62 24.05 15.89 -13.77
N PHE A 63 23.73 14.86 -12.99
CA PHE A 63 24.64 14.05 -12.17
C PHE A 63 24.30 12.55 -12.28
N PRO A 64 24.51 11.91 -13.44
CA PRO A 64 24.07 10.54 -13.69
C PRO A 64 24.55 9.55 -12.62
N GLY A 65 23.64 8.74 -12.07
CA GLY A 65 23.91 7.78 -11.00
C GLY A 65 24.04 8.37 -9.59
N MET A 66 23.92 9.69 -9.40
CA MET A 66 23.82 10.27 -8.05
C MET A 66 22.43 10.09 -7.45
N SER A 67 21.37 10.09 -8.27
CA SER A 67 19.99 9.81 -7.88
C SER A 67 19.85 8.42 -7.23
N GLU A 68 20.55 7.41 -7.74
CA GLU A 68 20.59 6.06 -7.18
C GLU A 68 21.04 6.06 -5.72
N GLN A 69 21.97 6.93 -5.31
CA GLN A 69 22.42 7.05 -3.92
C GLN A 69 21.38 7.69 -2.98
N PHE A 70 20.32 8.27 -3.54
CA PHE A 70 19.20 8.88 -2.83
C PHE A 70 17.87 8.17 -3.11
N SER A 71 17.89 7.02 -3.79
CA SER A 71 16.73 6.15 -3.91
C SER A 71 16.40 5.56 -2.54
N ILE A 72 15.14 5.17 -2.33
CA ILE A 72 14.70 4.51 -1.09
C ILE A 72 15.34 3.11 -0.96
N ASP A 73 15.70 2.51 -2.09
CA ASP A 73 16.33 1.18 -2.17
C ASP A 73 17.83 1.17 -1.82
N ALA A 74 18.50 2.33 -1.84
CA ALA A 74 19.93 2.42 -1.56
C ALA A 74 20.27 2.05 -0.11
N VAL A 75 20.78 0.83 0.10
CA VAL A 75 21.14 0.36 1.43
C VAL A 75 22.44 1.01 1.91
N GLY A 76 22.30 2.12 2.62
CA GLY A 76 23.39 2.78 3.34
C GLY A 76 23.42 2.45 4.84
N GLY A 77 24.59 2.62 5.46
CA GLY A 77 24.75 2.71 6.91
C GLY A 77 25.65 3.87 7.32
N ASP A 78 25.20 4.66 8.29
CA ASP A 78 25.95 5.78 8.86
C ASP A 78 26.62 5.34 10.17
N TYR A 79 27.93 5.12 10.15
CA TYR A 79 28.71 4.85 11.37
C TYR A 79 29.00 6.18 12.08
N VAL A 80 28.28 6.45 13.16
CA VAL A 80 28.47 7.63 13.99
C VAL A 80 29.45 7.30 15.12
N ILE A 81 30.59 7.98 15.11
CA ILE A 81 31.76 7.69 15.95
C ILE A 81 31.94 8.82 16.95
N ARG A 82 31.98 8.51 18.25
CA ARG A 82 32.28 9.45 19.34
C ARG A 82 33.55 9.05 20.09
N ALA A 83 34.42 10.02 20.34
CA ALA A 83 35.65 9.86 21.10
C ALA A 83 35.34 9.59 22.59
N PRO A 84 36.17 8.81 23.31
CA PRO A 84 36.06 8.69 24.76
C PRO A 84 36.18 10.06 25.45
N GLU A 85 35.49 10.22 26.58
CA GLU A 85 35.38 11.49 27.31
C GLU A 85 36.74 12.19 27.50
N GLY A 86 36.81 13.47 27.13
CA GLY A 86 38.02 14.29 27.24
C GLY A 86 39.09 14.05 26.17
N THR A 87 38.88 13.13 25.22
CA THR A 87 39.77 12.88 24.07
C THR A 87 39.16 13.38 22.75
N LYS A 88 39.94 13.37 21.67
CA LYS A 88 39.49 13.75 20.31
C LYS A 88 39.74 12.64 19.31
N LEU A 89 38.94 12.60 18.24
CA LEU A 89 39.16 11.67 17.13
C LEU A 89 40.48 11.95 16.37
N THR A 90 41.01 13.18 16.50
CA THR A 90 42.34 13.56 16.00
C THR A 90 43.51 12.89 16.76
N ASP A 91 43.27 12.33 17.95
CA ASP A 91 44.34 11.76 18.76
C ASP A 91 44.85 10.45 18.12
N PRO A 92 46.16 10.15 18.14
CA PRO A 92 46.74 9.08 17.34
C PRO A 92 46.14 7.68 17.58
N GLY A 93 45.73 7.37 18.81
CA GLY A 93 45.05 6.11 19.14
C GLY A 93 43.65 6.03 18.53
N ASN A 94 42.86 7.09 18.67
CA ASN A 94 41.51 7.18 18.12
C ASN A 94 41.53 7.16 16.58
N ARG A 95 42.45 7.91 15.94
CA ARG A 95 42.63 7.91 14.47
C ARG A 95 42.96 6.50 13.95
N ALA A 96 43.90 5.80 14.60
CA ALA A 96 44.26 4.43 14.24
C ALA A 96 43.13 3.41 14.45
N ALA A 97 42.26 3.61 15.45
CA ALA A 97 41.07 2.78 15.64
C ALA A 97 40.05 2.97 14.50
N ILE A 98 39.87 4.20 14.02
CA ILE A 98 39.04 4.52 12.84
C ILE A 98 39.64 3.93 11.56
N ASP A 99 40.97 4.04 11.36
CA ASP A 99 41.65 3.46 10.20
C ASP A 99 41.44 1.93 10.14
N ARG A 100 41.43 1.28 11.31
CA ARG A 100 41.16 -0.15 11.43
C ARG A 100 39.72 -0.51 11.11
N LEU A 101 38.74 0.24 11.66
CA LEU A 101 37.33 0.09 11.31
C LEU A 101 37.10 0.20 9.80
N ILE A 102 37.75 1.17 9.16
CA ILE A 102 37.67 1.37 7.71
C ILE A 102 38.32 0.22 6.94
N ALA A 103 39.43 -0.33 7.41
CA ALA A 103 40.05 -1.52 6.80
C ALA A 103 39.12 -2.74 6.91
N ASP A 104 38.55 -2.99 8.09
CA ASP A 104 37.65 -4.11 8.36
C ASP A 104 36.36 -3.99 7.50
N LEU A 105 35.79 -2.79 7.39
CA LEU A 105 34.64 -2.46 6.51
C LEU A 105 34.90 -2.77 5.04
N LYS A 106 36.07 -2.39 4.49
CA LYS A 106 36.42 -2.66 3.08
C LYS A 106 36.48 -4.16 2.77
N THR A 107 36.77 -4.98 3.77
CA THR A 107 36.83 -6.44 3.67
C THR A 107 35.59 -7.16 4.18
N LEU A 108 34.52 -6.45 4.53
CA LEU A 108 33.33 -7.04 5.14
C LEU A 108 32.61 -7.98 4.16
N SER A 109 32.50 -9.24 4.55
CA SER A 109 31.85 -10.30 3.78
C SER A 109 30.99 -11.19 4.67
N ILE A 110 29.92 -11.76 4.11
CA ILE A 110 29.05 -12.74 4.74
C ILE A 110 29.05 -14.03 3.94
N GLY A 111 28.77 -15.15 4.62
CA GLY A 111 28.78 -16.49 4.05
C GLY A 111 30.07 -17.26 4.37
N ASP A 112 29.97 -18.59 4.37
CA ASP A 112 31.11 -19.49 4.61
C ASP A 112 31.60 -20.08 3.28
N GLY A 113 32.88 -19.89 2.97
CA GLY A 113 33.53 -20.54 1.82
C GLY A 113 33.08 -19.99 0.47
N ALA A 114 32.47 -20.84 -0.36
CA ALA A 114 32.17 -20.51 -1.76
C ALA A 114 30.97 -19.58 -1.93
N ASP A 115 30.05 -19.56 -0.96
CA ASP A 115 28.84 -18.71 -0.96
C ASP A 115 29.08 -17.38 -0.25
N SER A 116 30.34 -16.88 -0.23
CA SER A 116 30.68 -15.63 0.45
C SER A 116 30.58 -14.41 -0.46
N HIS A 117 29.70 -13.46 -0.13
CA HIS A 117 29.58 -12.17 -0.81
C HIS A 117 30.17 -11.03 0.04
N ARG A 118 30.75 -10.02 -0.60
CA ARG A 118 31.23 -8.80 0.06
C ARG A 118 30.07 -7.81 0.12
N LEU A 119 29.86 -7.22 1.29
CA LEU A 119 28.77 -6.26 1.49
C LEU A 119 29.13 -4.84 1.02
N VAL A 120 30.41 -4.56 0.77
CA VAL A 120 30.88 -3.26 0.24
C VAL A 120 31.66 -3.52 -1.05
N THR A 121 31.23 -2.89 -2.16
CA THR A 121 31.87 -3.06 -3.47
C THR A 121 33.31 -2.54 -3.46
N ASP A 122 34.17 -3.01 -4.38
CA ASP A 122 35.53 -2.47 -4.51
C ASP A 122 35.55 -0.98 -4.93
N LYS A 123 34.52 -0.53 -5.67
CA LYS A 123 34.32 0.88 -6.04
C LYS A 123 34.09 1.72 -4.78
N ASP A 124 33.18 1.31 -3.93
CA ASP A 124 32.80 2.09 -2.74
C ASP A 124 33.86 1.97 -1.64
N ALA A 125 34.43 0.78 -1.47
CA ALA A 125 35.61 0.55 -0.62
C ALA A 125 36.78 1.47 -0.99
N ALA A 126 36.94 1.87 -2.26
CA ALA A 126 37.95 2.85 -2.66
C ALA A 126 37.62 4.29 -2.23
N THR A 127 36.33 4.63 -2.05
CA THR A 127 35.89 5.97 -1.60
C THR A 127 35.97 6.15 -0.08
N LEU A 128 35.83 5.07 0.71
CA LEU A 128 35.90 5.12 2.17
C LEU A 128 37.25 5.67 2.66
N MET A 129 37.20 6.77 3.41
CA MET A 129 38.33 7.50 3.95
C MET A 129 38.05 7.91 5.41
N ASN A 130 39.11 7.99 6.23
CA ASN A 130 38.99 8.43 7.61
C ASN A 130 38.38 9.85 7.69
N PRO A 131 37.30 10.07 8.47
CA PRO A 131 36.70 11.39 8.64
C PRO A 131 37.67 12.49 9.09
N VAL A 132 38.71 12.12 9.86
CA VAL A 132 39.77 13.05 10.27
C VAL A 132 40.63 13.46 9.08
N ASP A 133 41.02 12.50 8.23
CA ASP A 133 41.76 12.76 6.98
C ASP A 133 40.93 13.61 6.00
N ALA A 134 39.62 13.37 5.93
CA ALA A 134 38.70 14.14 5.12
C ALA A 134 38.67 15.61 5.56
N ALA A 135 38.46 15.86 6.86
CA ALA A 135 38.48 17.21 7.44
C ALA A 135 39.87 17.88 7.33
N GLU A 136 40.96 17.11 7.40
CA GLU A 136 42.33 17.59 7.20
C GLU A 136 42.55 18.06 5.75
N ARG A 137 42.10 17.27 4.76
CA ARG A 137 42.15 17.63 3.32
C ARG A 137 41.31 18.86 2.98
N MET A 138 40.18 19.06 3.68
CA MET A 138 39.34 20.25 3.58
C MET A 138 39.95 21.49 4.27
N GLY A 139 41.09 21.35 4.99
CA GLY A 139 41.74 22.43 5.72
C GLY A 139 41.10 22.75 7.09
N CYS A 140 40.05 22.03 7.46
CA CYS A 140 39.18 22.36 8.60
C CYS A 140 39.82 22.19 9.97
N LEU A 141 40.85 21.35 10.08
CA LEU A 141 41.67 21.23 11.30
C LEU A 141 42.57 22.46 11.55
N LYS A 142 42.75 23.35 10.56
CA LYS A 142 43.56 24.58 10.67
C LYS A 142 42.68 25.83 10.74
N THR A 143 41.66 25.89 9.91
CA THR A 143 40.69 26.99 9.84
C THR A 143 39.30 26.38 9.69
N ALA A 144 38.53 26.42 10.78
CA ALA A 144 37.15 25.95 10.82
C ALA A 144 36.20 27.00 10.20
N ASP A 145 36.36 27.25 8.89
CA ASP A 145 35.49 28.14 8.11
C ASP A 145 34.14 27.44 7.86
N PRO A 146 33.01 27.96 8.36
CA PRO A 146 31.69 27.35 8.14
C PRO A 146 31.37 27.11 6.67
N ALA A 147 31.79 28.00 5.74
CA ALA A 147 31.45 27.86 4.33
C ALA A 147 32.06 26.60 3.67
N VAL A 148 33.14 26.07 4.24
CA VAL A 148 33.83 24.86 3.76
C VAL A 148 33.56 23.68 4.70
N CYS A 149 33.68 23.91 6.00
CA CYS A 149 33.81 22.87 7.00
C CYS A 149 32.49 22.29 7.49
N SER A 150 31.35 22.91 7.16
CA SER A 150 30.06 22.31 7.48
C SER A 150 29.75 21.05 6.65
N GLY A 151 30.46 20.84 5.54
CA GLY A 151 30.44 19.58 4.79
C GLY A 151 31.41 18.52 5.33
N ALA A 152 32.19 18.80 6.39
CA ALA A 152 33.19 17.87 6.90
C ALA A 152 32.53 16.73 7.68
N PRO A 153 32.98 15.47 7.51
CA PRO A 153 32.47 14.32 8.27
C PRO A 153 32.96 14.27 9.73
N LEU A 154 33.59 15.33 10.23
CA LEU A 154 34.10 15.50 11.59
C LEU A 154 33.59 16.84 12.15
N ASN A 155 33.14 16.86 13.41
CA ASN A 155 32.48 18.02 14.03
C ASN A 155 33.46 19.17 14.43
N VAL A 156 34.18 19.72 13.45
CA VAL A 156 35.17 20.79 13.65
C VAL A 156 34.57 22.16 13.98
N LEU A 157 33.27 22.37 13.73
CA LEU A 157 32.56 23.63 13.97
C LEU A 157 31.93 23.73 15.37
N ASN A 158 31.82 22.62 16.10
CA ASN A 158 31.27 22.61 17.45
C ASN A 158 32.21 23.35 18.41
N SER A 159 31.73 24.42 19.05
CA SER A 159 32.55 25.28 19.91
C SER A 159 32.86 24.68 21.28
N GLU A 160 32.04 23.76 21.77
CA GLU A 160 32.19 23.13 23.09
C GLU A 160 33.04 21.86 23.01
N ALA A 161 32.77 21.02 22.00
CA ALA A 161 33.40 19.72 21.79
C ALA A 161 33.88 19.53 20.33
N PRO A 162 34.88 20.31 19.86
CA PRO A 162 35.38 20.19 18.49
C PRO A 162 36.22 18.92 18.27
N ALA A 163 35.92 18.21 17.18
CA ALA A 163 36.58 16.97 16.73
C ALA A 163 36.43 15.77 17.70
N THR A 164 35.29 15.69 18.38
CA THR A 164 34.88 14.56 19.25
C THR A 164 33.92 13.60 18.56
N VAL A 165 33.19 14.02 17.53
CA VAL A 165 32.19 13.22 16.81
C VAL A 165 32.45 13.26 15.30
N ALA A 166 32.31 12.10 14.64
CA ALA A 166 32.40 11.95 13.20
C ALA A 166 31.28 11.05 12.66
N VAL A 167 30.96 11.20 11.37
CA VAL A 167 30.04 10.31 10.64
C VAL A 167 30.78 9.71 9.45
N LEU A 168 30.73 8.39 9.31
CA LEU A 168 31.26 7.64 8.18
C LEU A 168 30.09 6.91 7.49
N SER A 169 29.61 7.47 6.39
CA SER A 169 28.60 6.85 5.54
C SER A 169 29.23 5.75 4.69
N VAL A 170 28.61 4.56 4.71
CA VAL A 170 29.04 3.36 3.98
C VAL A 170 27.87 2.85 3.16
N PRO A 171 27.95 2.83 1.81
CA PRO A 171 26.97 2.13 0.99
C PRO A 171 27.23 0.62 1.04
N PHE A 172 26.16 -0.17 0.97
CA PHE A 172 26.20 -1.63 0.93
C PHE A 172 25.60 -2.16 -0.38
N ASP A 173 26.16 -3.26 -0.87
CA ASP A 173 25.78 -3.93 -2.12
C ASP A 173 24.59 -4.88 -1.86
N ILE A 174 23.42 -4.30 -1.61
CA ILE A 174 22.16 -5.00 -1.33
C ILE A 174 21.07 -4.33 -2.20
N GLU A 175 20.26 -5.12 -2.91
CA GLU A 175 19.35 -4.60 -3.96
C GLU A 175 18.23 -3.68 -3.42
N SER A 176 17.71 -3.96 -2.21
CA SER A 176 16.72 -3.12 -1.54
C SER A 176 16.81 -3.25 -0.02
N ALA A 177 16.28 -2.26 0.71
CA ALA A 177 16.18 -2.31 2.17
C ALA A 177 15.35 -3.49 2.69
N MET A 178 14.47 -4.06 1.86
CA MET A 178 13.66 -5.23 2.18
C MET A 178 14.44 -6.55 2.18
N ASP A 179 15.57 -6.63 1.46
CA ASP A 179 16.38 -7.84 1.32
C ASP A 179 17.44 -7.98 2.43
N ILE A 180 17.59 -6.96 3.28
CA ILE A 180 18.58 -6.92 4.37
C ILE A 180 18.32 -8.02 5.39
N THR A 181 19.15 -9.05 5.36
CA THR A 181 19.08 -10.16 6.31
C THR A 181 19.51 -9.76 7.72
N ASP A 182 19.02 -10.49 8.72
CA ASP A 182 19.50 -10.35 10.11
C ASP A 182 21.01 -10.61 10.24
N ALA A 183 21.60 -11.40 9.34
CA ALA A 183 23.04 -11.66 9.30
C ALA A 183 23.82 -10.42 8.81
N GLU A 184 23.35 -9.76 7.74
CA GLU A 184 23.95 -8.54 7.18
C GLU A 184 23.94 -7.39 8.18
N ARG A 185 22.79 -7.16 8.81
CA ARG A 185 22.66 -6.17 9.88
C ARG A 185 23.60 -6.44 11.06
N GLU A 186 23.66 -7.69 11.50
CA GLU A 186 24.51 -8.07 12.64
C GLU A 186 26.01 -8.00 12.31
N ALA A 187 26.43 -8.33 11.08
CA ALA A 187 27.83 -8.20 10.65
C ALA A 187 28.25 -6.73 10.51
N ALA A 188 27.40 -5.90 9.90
CA ALA A 188 27.61 -4.45 9.83
C ALA A 188 27.70 -3.85 11.24
N TYR A 189 26.80 -4.21 12.17
CA TYR A 189 26.90 -3.73 13.55
C TYR A 189 28.17 -4.26 14.28
N LYS A 190 28.61 -5.49 14.01
CA LYS A 190 29.79 -6.10 14.65
C LYS A 190 31.13 -5.62 14.12
N VAL A 191 31.23 -5.12 12.88
CA VAL A 191 32.50 -4.64 12.30
C VAL A 191 33.12 -3.50 13.13
N ALA A 192 32.29 -2.75 13.87
CA ALA A 192 32.71 -1.72 14.81
C ALA A 192 33.27 -2.25 16.15
N GLY A 193 33.16 -3.55 16.44
CA GLY A 193 33.63 -4.18 17.67
C GLY A 193 35.08 -3.83 18.06
N PRO A 194 36.09 -4.01 17.19
CA PRO A 194 37.47 -3.67 17.49
C PRO A 194 37.72 -2.18 17.78
N ALA A 195 36.88 -1.28 17.26
CA ALA A 195 36.92 0.15 17.56
C ALA A 195 36.29 0.45 18.94
N ARG A 196 35.18 -0.21 19.27
CA ARG A 196 34.54 -0.15 20.60
C ARG A 196 35.46 -0.68 21.71
N GLU A 197 36.18 -1.77 21.46
CA GLU A 197 37.19 -2.32 22.38
C GLU A 197 38.35 -1.35 22.66
N GLN A 198 38.64 -0.43 21.74
CA GLN A 198 39.64 0.63 21.91
C GLN A 198 39.10 1.89 22.62
N GLY A 199 37.83 1.89 23.02
CA GLY A 199 37.20 2.95 23.80
C GLY A 199 36.42 3.99 22.99
N LEU A 200 36.32 3.86 21.66
CA LEU A 200 35.39 4.66 20.86
C LEU A 200 33.94 4.23 21.13
N THR A 201 32.99 5.15 21.18
CA THR A 201 31.59 4.79 20.94
C THR A 201 31.37 4.79 19.44
N VAL A 202 30.78 3.73 18.87
CA VAL A 202 30.52 3.64 17.43
C VAL A 202 29.15 3.02 17.26
N GLU A 203 28.19 3.80 16.79
CA GLU A 203 26.81 3.37 16.57
C GLU A 203 26.45 3.44 15.09
N LEU A 204 25.48 2.63 14.67
CA LEU A 204 25.12 2.44 13.27
C LEU A 204 23.69 2.95 13.03
N GLY A 205 23.58 4.01 12.25
CA GLY A 205 22.33 4.47 11.64
C GLY A 205 22.22 4.02 10.17
N GLY A 206 21.26 4.59 9.45
CA GLY A 206 20.95 4.26 8.06
C GLY A 206 20.13 2.98 7.89
N ALA A 207 19.71 2.72 6.66
CA ALA A 207 18.82 1.62 6.27
C ALA A 207 19.30 0.24 6.79
N ILE A 208 20.61 -0.02 6.80
CA ILE A 208 21.15 -1.31 7.25
C ILE A 208 20.87 -1.62 8.73
N ALA A 209 20.91 -0.61 9.61
CA ALA A 209 20.63 -0.81 11.04
C ALA A 209 19.15 -0.76 11.40
N GLN A 210 18.30 -0.23 10.51
CA GLN A 210 16.86 -0.25 10.72
C GLN A 210 16.35 -1.69 10.61
N LYS A 211 15.96 -2.25 11.75
CA LYS A 211 15.24 -3.52 11.82
C LYS A 211 13.76 -3.22 11.93
N GLN A 212 13.02 -3.49 10.86
CA GLN A 212 11.56 -3.46 10.89
C GLN A 212 11.09 -4.59 11.81
N GLU A 213 10.65 -4.26 13.03
CA GLU A 213 10.13 -5.26 13.95
C GLU A 213 8.77 -5.75 13.46
N GLN A 214 8.71 -7.02 13.03
CA GLN A 214 7.44 -7.65 12.70
C GLN A 214 6.55 -7.75 13.94
N PRO A 215 5.21 -7.64 13.81
CA PRO A 215 4.30 -7.70 14.94
C PRO A 215 4.55 -8.93 15.80
N SER A 216 4.87 -8.71 17.08
CA SER A 216 5.31 -9.78 18.00
C SER A 216 4.20 -10.81 18.32
N GLY A 217 2.95 -10.50 17.94
CA GLY A 217 1.73 -11.21 18.34
C GLY A 217 1.38 -11.04 19.83
N GLN A 218 2.25 -10.42 20.63
CA GLN A 218 2.06 -10.32 22.08
C GLN A 218 0.93 -9.35 22.42
N ALA A 219 0.89 -8.17 21.79
CA ALA A 219 -0.22 -7.23 21.96
C ALA A 219 -1.57 -7.86 21.58
N GLU A 220 -1.63 -8.67 20.52
CA GLU A 220 -2.86 -9.37 20.11
C GLU A 220 -3.30 -10.41 21.14
N MET A 221 -2.36 -11.24 21.62
CA MET A 221 -2.63 -12.25 22.64
C MET A 221 -3.10 -11.63 23.96
N ILE A 222 -2.49 -10.51 24.37
CA ILE A 222 -2.89 -9.75 25.57
C ILE A 222 -4.28 -9.14 25.36
N GLY A 223 -4.54 -8.51 24.22
CA GLY A 223 -5.84 -7.93 23.87
C GLY A 223 -6.96 -8.97 23.88
N MET A 224 -6.75 -10.12 23.25
CA MET A 224 -7.68 -11.26 23.29
C MET A 224 -7.85 -11.84 24.71
N GLY A 225 -6.78 -11.89 25.51
CA GLY A 225 -6.82 -12.34 26.91
C GLY A 225 -7.67 -11.44 27.80
N VAL A 226 -7.52 -10.11 27.67
CA VAL A 226 -8.37 -9.13 28.39
C VAL A 226 -9.80 -9.18 27.87
N ALA A 227 -10.01 -9.26 26.55
CA ALA A 227 -11.34 -9.42 25.96
C ALA A 227 -12.05 -10.67 26.53
N LEU A 228 -11.38 -11.83 26.60
CA LEU A 228 -11.93 -13.05 27.22
C LEU A 228 -12.44 -12.78 28.65
N VAL A 229 -11.65 -12.10 29.49
CA VAL A 229 -12.04 -11.76 30.87
C VAL A 229 -13.30 -10.88 30.89
N VAL A 230 -13.33 -9.81 30.08
CA VAL A 230 -14.49 -8.91 30.01
C VAL A 230 -15.73 -9.65 29.50
N MET A 231 -15.58 -10.57 28.54
CA MET A 231 -16.68 -11.36 27.99
C MET A 231 -17.22 -12.42 28.98
N VAL A 232 -16.35 -13.04 29.77
CA VAL A 232 -16.76 -13.92 30.89
C VAL A 232 -17.62 -13.14 31.88
N ILE A 233 -17.27 -11.89 32.18
CA ILE A 233 -18.06 -11.00 33.04
C ILE A 233 -19.37 -10.56 32.34
N ALA A 234 -19.32 -10.19 31.06
CA ALA A 234 -20.46 -9.74 30.29
C ALA A 234 -21.57 -10.80 30.21
N PHE A 235 -21.22 -12.04 29.86
CA PHE A 235 -22.18 -13.14 29.73
C PHE A 235 -22.48 -13.88 31.03
N GLY A 236 -21.53 -13.95 31.97
CA GLY A 236 -21.62 -14.73 33.20
C GLY A 236 -21.40 -16.24 33.01
N ALA A 237 -20.82 -16.64 31.88
CA ALA A 237 -20.53 -18.04 31.51
C ALA A 237 -19.25 -18.12 30.67
N ILE A 238 -18.38 -19.09 31.00
CA ILE A 238 -17.05 -19.23 30.37
C ILE A 238 -17.19 -19.69 28.91
N VAL A 239 -17.99 -20.70 28.63
CA VAL A 239 -18.15 -21.27 27.27
C VAL A 239 -18.67 -20.23 26.28
N ALA A 240 -19.60 -19.36 26.69
CA ALA A 240 -20.11 -18.27 25.87
C ALA A 240 -19.04 -17.23 25.47
N ALA A 241 -18.04 -17.00 26.32
CA ALA A 241 -16.97 -16.03 26.06
C ALA A 241 -15.96 -16.53 25.00
N PHE A 242 -15.75 -17.84 24.89
CA PHE A 242 -14.87 -18.42 23.86
C PHE A 242 -15.44 -18.31 22.44
N VAL A 243 -16.76 -18.27 22.26
CA VAL A 243 -17.34 -18.36 20.91
C VAL A 243 -17.00 -17.15 20.03
N PRO A 244 -17.09 -15.90 20.54
CA PRO A 244 -16.64 -14.71 19.80
C PRO A 244 -15.13 -14.67 19.48
N ILE A 245 -14.31 -15.29 20.32
CA ILE A 245 -12.86 -15.41 20.08
C ILE A 245 -12.59 -16.40 18.94
N ILE A 246 -13.31 -17.54 18.90
CA ILE A 246 -13.21 -18.48 17.78
C ILE A 246 -13.62 -17.81 16.47
N THR A 247 -14.68 -16.98 16.46
CA THR A 247 -15.06 -16.22 15.25
C THR A 247 -14.03 -15.17 14.86
N ALA A 248 -13.37 -14.52 15.84
CA ALA A 248 -12.30 -13.56 15.58
C ALA A 248 -11.07 -14.22 14.98
N ILE A 249 -10.60 -15.35 15.53
CA ILE A 249 -9.43 -16.08 15.01
C ILE A 249 -9.69 -16.58 13.57
N VAL A 250 -10.85 -17.18 13.31
CA VAL A 250 -11.19 -17.68 11.96
C VAL A 250 -11.43 -16.53 10.97
N GLY A 251 -12.08 -15.43 11.42
CA GLY A 251 -12.34 -14.26 10.59
C GLY A 251 -11.07 -13.51 10.22
N LEU A 252 -10.22 -13.19 11.21
CA LEU A 252 -8.94 -12.55 10.97
C LEU A 252 -8.03 -13.44 10.14
N GLY A 253 -7.80 -14.71 10.52
CA GLY A 253 -6.88 -15.56 9.78
C GLY A 253 -7.31 -15.78 8.32
N ALA A 254 -8.62 -15.81 8.03
CA ALA A 254 -9.12 -15.82 6.65
C ALA A 254 -8.90 -14.48 5.92
N ALA A 255 -9.05 -13.34 6.60
CA ALA A 255 -8.73 -12.02 6.05
C ALA A 255 -7.24 -11.86 5.74
N THR A 256 -6.36 -12.17 6.70
CA THR A 256 -4.91 -12.15 6.54
C THR A 256 -4.47 -13.09 5.42
N ALA A 257 -5.04 -14.29 5.33
CA ALA A 257 -4.75 -15.23 4.25
C ALA A 257 -5.14 -14.68 2.84
N VAL A 258 -6.24 -13.91 2.73
CA VAL A 258 -6.61 -13.22 1.49
C VAL A 258 -5.65 -12.07 1.18
N ILE A 259 -5.21 -11.30 2.19
CA ILE A 259 -4.21 -10.23 2.01
C ILE A 259 -2.87 -10.82 1.55
N MET A 260 -2.42 -11.92 2.18
CA MET A 260 -1.21 -12.67 1.81
C MET A 260 -1.30 -13.27 0.39
N LEU A 261 -2.46 -13.80 -0.01
CA LEU A 261 -2.69 -14.24 -1.38
C LEU A 261 -2.61 -13.07 -2.39
N GLY A 262 -2.97 -11.86 -1.96
CA GLY A 262 -2.81 -10.63 -2.75
C GLY A 262 -1.36 -10.32 -3.09
N THR A 263 -0.41 -10.59 -2.19
CA THR A 263 1.02 -10.26 -2.41
C THR A 263 1.66 -11.04 -3.57
N ALA A 264 1.02 -12.11 -4.03
CA ALA A 264 1.45 -12.85 -5.21
C ALA A 264 1.37 -12.04 -6.51
N VAL A 265 0.39 -11.11 -6.61
CA VAL A 265 0.03 -10.40 -7.85
C VAL A 265 0.15 -8.88 -7.77
N ILE A 266 0.18 -8.31 -6.55
CA ILE A 266 0.35 -6.88 -6.29
C ILE A 266 1.27 -6.71 -5.08
N GLU A 267 1.96 -5.58 -5.01
CA GLU A 267 2.67 -5.18 -3.80
C GLU A 267 1.71 -4.65 -2.74
N VAL A 268 1.96 -5.02 -1.48
CA VAL A 268 1.09 -4.69 -0.33
C VAL A 268 2.00 -4.29 0.84
N PRO A 269 1.82 -3.09 1.42
CA PRO A 269 2.56 -2.65 2.60
C PRO A 269 2.28 -3.50 3.83
N SER A 270 3.30 -3.74 4.66
CA SER A 270 3.24 -4.55 5.87
C SER A 270 2.19 -4.02 6.86
N PHE A 271 2.11 -2.68 6.98
CA PHE A 271 1.11 -1.94 7.76
C PHE A 271 -0.34 -2.34 7.44
N THR A 272 -0.61 -2.86 6.24
CA THR A 272 -1.92 -3.37 5.83
C THR A 272 -2.39 -4.52 6.74
N THR A 273 -1.47 -5.42 7.10
CA THR A 273 -1.78 -6.57 7.96
C THR A 273 -1.96 -6.18 9.42
N PHE A 274 -1.10 -5.27 9.91
CA PHE A 274 -1.19 -4.70 11.26
C PHE A 274 -2.58 -4.06 11.49
N LEU A 275 -3.01 -3.21 10.56
CA LEU A 275 -4.32 -2.58 10.60
C LEU A 275 -5.46 -3.60 10.47
N ALA A 276 -5.35 -4.55 9.55
CA ALA A 276 -6.34 -5.61 9.35
C ALA A 276 -6.51 -6.48 10.60
N SER A 277 -5.44 -6.77 11.34
CA SER A 277 -5.48 -7.49 12.62
C SER A 277 -6.21 -6.69 13.70
N MET A 278 -5.73 -5.47 13.95
CA MET A 278 -6.26 -4.57 14.96
C MET A 278 -7.76 -4.29 14.77
N ILE A 279 -8.20 -4.03 13.54
CA ILE A 279 -9.63 -3.86 13.21
C ILE A 279 -10.38 -5.21 13.26
N GLY A 280 -9.82 -6.26 12.65
CA GLY A 280 -10.46 -7.56 12.48
C GLY A 280 -10.81 -8.24 13.80
N ILE A 281 -9.93 -8.17 14.80
CA ILE A 281 -10.17 -8.68 16.15
C ILE A 281 -11.29 -7.87 16.82
N ALA A 282 -11.17 -6.54 16.85
CA ALA A 282 -12.13 -5.66 17.53
C ALA A 282 -13.56 -5.86 16.98
N LEU A 283 -13.73 -5.78 15.66
CA LEU A 283 -15.02 -5.96 15.00
C LEU A 283 -15.59 -7.36 15.19
N SER A 284 -14.78 -8.41 14.99
CA SER A 284 -15.27 -9.78 15.08
C SER A 284 -15.75 -10.14 16.48
N ILE A 285 -15.07 -9.64 17.52
CA ILE A 285 -15.49 -9.85 18.91
C ILE A 285 -16.78 -9.07 19.19
N ASP A 286 -16.89 -7.80 18.77
CA ASP A 286 -18.05 -6.97 19.10
C ASP A 286 -19.32 -7.42 18.36
N TYR A 287 -19.22 -7.70 17.05
CA TYR A 287 -20.35 -8.24 16.27
C TYR A 287 -20.86 -9.57 16.82
N ALA A 288 -19.97 -10.45 17.24
CA ALA A 288 -20.33 -11.70 17.88
C ALA A 288 -20.90 -11.47 19.30
N LEU A 289 -20.40 -10.48 20.06
CA LEU A 289 -20.98 -10.06 21.35
C LEU A 289 -22.44 -9.63 21.21
N PHE A 290 -22.76 -8.78 20.23
CA PHE A 290 -24.14 -8.35 19.98
C PHE A 290 -25.07 -9.52 19.64
N ILE A 291 -24.65 -10.42 18.75
CA ILE A 291 -25.46 -11.57 18.34
C ILE A 291 -25.64 -12.58 19.49
N VAL A 292 -24.59 -12.86 20.28
CA VAL A 292 -24.68 -13.74 21.45
C VAL A 292 -25.56 -13.12 22.55
N SER A 293 -25.44 -11.81 22.80
CA SER A 293 -26.27 -11.10 23.76
C SER A 293 -27.75 -11.13 23.36
N ARG A 294 -28.05 -10.88 22.08
CA ARG A 294 -29.42 -10.99 21.54
C ARG A 294 -29.94 -12.41 21.63
N TYR A 295 -29.15 -13.42 21.24
CA TYR A 295 -29.52 -14.83 21.35
C TYR A 295 -29.83 -15.25 22.80
N LYS A 296 -29.03 -14.78 23.77
CA LYS A 296 -29.26 -15.03 25.20
C LYS A 296 -30.62 -14.48 25.68
N HIS A 297 -31.03 -13.31 25.20
CA HIS A 297 -32.36 -12.74 25.48
C HIS A 297 -33.47 -13.55 24.81
N GLU A 298 -33.33 -13.84 23.50
CA GLU A 298 -34.36 -14.58 22.74
C GLU A 298 -34.57 -16.02 23.24
N LEU A 299 -33.55 -16.66 23.84
CA LEU A 299 -33.69 -17.97 24.49
C LEU A 299 -34.69 -18.01 25.66
N ASN A 300 -35.07 -16.86 26.23
CA ASN A 300 -36.08 -16.77 27.28
C ASN A 300 -37.51 -16.55 26.73
N VAL A 301 -37.66 -16.21 25.45
CA VAL A 301 -38.91 -15.70 24.85
C VAL A 301 -39.37 -16.55 23.66
N ALA A 302 -38.44 -17.11 22.87
CA ALA A 302 -38.74 -17.93 21.70
C ALA A 302 -38.98 -19.41 22.06
N ASP A 303 -39.88 -20.05 21.32
CA ASP A 303 -40.28 -21.45 21.56
C ASP A 303 -39.13 -22.46 21.38
N THR A 304 -38.18 -22.18 20.48
CA THR A 304 -37.03 -23.04 20.22
C THR A 304 -35.70 -22.28 20.15
N PRO A 305 -34.56 -22.92 20.50
CA PRO A 305 -33.23 -22.37 20.26
C PRO A 305 -32.92 -22.08 18.78
N GLU A 306 -33.56 -22.79 17.84
CA GLU A 306 -33.42 -22.49 16.40
C GLU A 306 -34.11 -21.16 16.05
N GLU A 307 -35.32 -20.89 16.56
CA GLU A 307 -35.96 -19.58 16.42
C GLU A 307 -35.18 -18.48 17.14
N ALA A 308 -34.69 -18.71 18.36
CA ALA A 308 -33.87 -17.71 19.06
C ALA A 308 -32.64 -17.32 18.24
N ALA A 309 -31.94 -18.29 17.63
CA ALA A 309 -30.80 -18.02 16.75
C ALA A 309 -31.20 -17.30 15.46
N GLY A 310 -32.31 -17.71 14.84
CA GLY A 310 -32.90 -17.02 13.69
C GLY A 310 -33.23 -15.55 13.98
N THR A 311 -33.97 -15.28 15.06
CA THR A 311 -34.39 -13.92 15.45
C THR A 311 -33.20 -13.06 15.86
N ALA A 312 -32.19 -13.62 16.52
CA ALA A 312 -30.95 -12.92 16.83
C ALA A 312 -30.20 -12.46 15.57
N VAL A 313 -29.98 -13.35 14.59
CA VAL A 313 -29.33 -13.00 13.31
C VAL A 313 -30.23 -12.09 12.45
N GLY A 314 -31.55 -12.25 12.53
CA GLY A 314 -32.52 -11.41 11.82
C GLY A 314 -32.70 -9.98 12.36
N THR A 315 -32.25 -9.68 13.59
CA THR A 315 -32.40 -8.36 14.24
C THR A 315 -31.08 -7.73 14.72
N ALA A 316 -30.21 -8.48 15.40
CA ALA A 316 -28.87 -8.00 15.75
C ALA A 316 -27.89 -8.21 14.58
N GLY A 317 -28.01 -9.33 13.87
CA GLY A 317 -27.22 -9.58 12.66
C GLY A 317 -27.51 -8.58 11.52
N SER A 318 -28.74 -8.07 11.41
CA SER A 318 -29.05 -6.98 10.47
C SER A 318 -28.36 -5.67 10.84
N ALA A 319 -28.33 -5.31 12.13
CA ALA A 319 -27.58 -4.16 12.62
C ALA A 319 -26.06 -4.33 12.39
N VAL A 320 -25.51 -5.53 12.65
CA VAL A 320 -24.11 -5.89 12.37
C VAL A 320 -23.74 -5.76 10.89
N VAL A 321 -24.60 -6.16 9.95
CA VAL A 321 -24.35 -5.97 8.52
C VAL A 321 -24.30 -4.47 8.16
N PHE A 322 -25.13 -3.63 8.78
CA PHE A 322 -25.10 -2.18 8.55
C PHE A 322 -23.87 -1.49 9.14
N ALA A 323 -23.53 -1.84 10.39
CA ALA A 323 -22.28 -1.47 11.07
C ALA A 323 -21.04 -1.81 10.22
N GLY A 324 -20.93 -3.07 9.79
CA GLY A 324 -19.86 -3.51 8.92
C GLY A 324 -19.83 -2.78 7.59
N LEU A 325 -20.98 -2.50 6.98
CA LEU A 325 -21.04 -1.71 5.74
C LEU A 325 -20.54 -0.26 5.96
N THR A 326 -20.84 0.39 7.09
CA THR A 326 -20.25 1.71 7.40
C THR A 326 -18.74 1.65 7.55
N VAL A 327 -18.20 0.64 8.22
CA VAL A 327 -16.74 0.46 8.34
C VAL A 327 -16.11 0.20 6.96
N ILE A 328 -16.66 -0.73 6.18
CA ILE A 328 -16.18 -1.08 4.84
C ILE A 328 -16.16 0.15 3.93
N ILE A 329 -17.22 0.99 3.95
CA ILE A 329 -17.26 2.22 3.16
C ILE A 329 -16.21 3.22 3.65
N ALA A 330 -16.08 3.44 4.97
CA ALA A 330 -15.12 4.40 5.51
C ALA A 330 -13.66 4.03 5.18
N LEU A 331 -13.32 2.75 5.29
CA LEU A 331 -11.99 2.23 4.98
C LEU A 331 -11.75 2.14 3.46
N SER A 332 -12.75 1.81 2.65
CA SER A 332 -12.62 1.85 1.18
C SER A 332 -12.49 3.28 0.64
N ALA A 333 -13.10 4.26 1.30
CA ALA A 333 -13.00 5.67 0.94
C ALA A 333 -11.57 6.24 1.04
N LEU A 334 -10.65 5.54 1.74
CA LEU A 334 -9.23 5.88 1.74
C LEU A 334 -8.60 5.78 0.34
N GLY A 335 -9.15 4.94 -0.54
CA GLY A 335 -8.75 4.90 -1.95
C GLY A 335 -9.01 6.20 -2.72
N VAL A 336 -9.97 7.01 -2.27
CA VAL A 336 -10.30 8.31 -2.90
C VAL A 336 -9.28 9.39 -2.53
N VAL A 337 -8.45 9.17 -1.50
CA VAL A 337 -7.36 10.09 -1.11
C VAL A 337 -6.29 10.19 -2.22
N GLY A 338 -6.11 9.12 -3.01
CA GLY A 338 -5.13 9.05 -4.09
C GLY A 338 -3.72 8.68 -3.64
N VAL A 339 -3.56 8.15 -2.43
CA VAL A 339 -2.28 7.70 -1.87
C VAL A 339 -2.26 6.18 -1.83
N LYS A 340 -1.29 5.54 -2.49
CA LYS A 340 -1.22 4.07 -2.66
C LYS A 340 -1.24 3.32 -1.33
N PHE A 341 -0.32 3.64 -0.41
CA PHE A 341 -0.19 2.89 0.85
C PHE A 341 -1.46 2.99 1.71
N LEU A 342 -2.08 4.18 1.79
CA LEU A 342 -3.39 4.37 2.44
C LEU A 342 -4.48 3.55 1.77
N THR A 343 -4.50 3.48 0.43
CA THR A 343 -5.48 2.67 -0.31
C THR A 343 -5.39 1.21 0.09
N PHE A 344 -4.18 0.65 0.17
CA PHE A 344 -3.98 -0.75 0.58
C PHE A 344 -4.29 -0.98 2.06
N MET A 345 -3.86 -0.10 2.96
CA MET A 345 -4.22 -0.16 4.39
C MET A 345 -5.74 -0.15 4.58
N GLY A 346 -6.44 0.79 3.94
CA GLY A 346 -7.90 0.88 3.96
C GLY A 346 -8.56 -0.39 3.38
N LEU A 347 -8.06 -0.90 2.25
CA LEU A 347 -8.60 -2.12 1.64
C LEU A 347 -8.38 -3.37 2.52
N GLY A 348 -7.21 -3.53 3.14
CA GLY A 348 -6.93 -4.63 4.07
C GLY A 348 -7.83 -4.59 5.31
N GLY A 349 -8.03 -3.40 5.89
CA GLY A 349 -9.00 -3.19 6.96
C GLY A 349 -10.44 -3.47 6.52
N ALA A 350 -10.82 -3.11 5.29
CA ALA A 350 -12.13 -3.41 4.73
C ALA A 350 -12.33 -4.92 4.50
N ILE A 351 -11.30 -5.65 4.04
CA ILE A 351 -11.31 -7.12 3.93
C ILE A 351 -11.51 -7.75 5.32
N ALA A 352 -10.79 -7.29 6.35
CA ALA A 352 -10.99 -7.75 7.71
C ALA A 352 -12.42 -7.48 8.23
N ALA A 353 -12.99 -6.31 7.94
CA ALA A 353 -14.38 -5.98 8.27
C ALA A 353 -15.40 -6.87 7.53
N VAL A 354 -15.17 -7.19 6.24
CA VAL A 354 -15.99 -8.16 5.48
C VAL A 354 -15.98 -9.52 6.15
N PHE A 355 -14.80 -10.05 6.50
CA PHE A 355 -14.70 -11.35 7.17
C PHE A 355 -15.31 -11.34 8.57
N ALA A 356 -15.19 -10.25 9.33
CA ALA A 356 -15.87 -10.08 10.62
C ALA A 356 -17.39 -10.16 10.49
N VAL A 357 -17.99 -9.49 9.49
CA VAL A 357 -19.43 -9.60 9.21
C VAL A 357 -19.81 -11.03 8.78
N LEU A 358 -19.05 -11.63 7.86
CA LEU A 358 -19.32 -12.98 7.35
C LEU A 358 -19.27 -14.04 8.46
N THR A 359 -18.28 -14.01 9.35
CA THR A 359 -18.20 -14.94 10.48
C THR A 359 -19.33 -14.67 11.48
N ALA A 360 -19.65 -13.40 11.78
CA ALA A 360 -20.75 -13.03 12.67
C ALA A 360 -22.14 -13.51 12.18
N VAL A 361 -22.43 -13.47 10.87
CA VAL A 361 -23.74 -13.92 10.35
C VAL A 361 -23.79 -15.39 9.92
N THR A 362 -22.66 -16.10 9.85
CA THR A 362 -22.62 -17.50 9.37
C THR A 362 -21.96 -18.49 10.34
N LEU A 363 -20.72 -18.22 10.79
CA LEU A 363 -19.96 -19.09 11.68
C LEU A 363 -20.51 -19.05 13.11
N MET A 364 -20.81 -17.84 13.60
CA MET A 364 -21.37 -17.60 14.93
C MET A 364 -22.67 -18.39 15.19
N PRO A 365 -23.74 -18.33 14.36
CA PRO A 365 -24.94 -19.15 14.58
C PRO A 365 -24.70 -20.66 14.48
N ALA A 366 -23.74 -21.12 13.68
CA ALA A 366 -23.36 -22.53 13.65
C ALA A 366 -22.68 -22.97 14.95
N LEU A 367 -21.79 -22.14 15.52
CA LEU A 367 -21.16 -22.38 16.82
C LEU A 367 -22.18 -22.33 17.98
N LEU A 368 -23.13 -21.37 17.98
CA LEU A 368 -24.26 -21.35 18.93
C LEU A 368 -25.00 -22.69 18.94
N GLY A 369 -25.28 -23.23 17.75
CA GLY A 369 -25.93 -24.53 17.60
C GLY A 369 -25.07 -25.71 18.05
N ALA A 370 -23.74 -25.62 17.96
CA ALA A 370 -22.80 -26.68 18.32
C ALA A 370 -22.59 -26.78 19.83
N PHE A 371 -22.35 -25.64 20.50
CA PHE A 371 -22.25 -25.59 21.96
C PHE A 371 -23.62 -25.80 22.64
N GLY A 372 -24.71 -25.33 22.02
CA GLY A 372 -26.09 -25.62 22.40
C GLY A 372 -26.34 -25.43 23.91
N ARG A 373 -26.75 -26.51 24.59
CA ARG A 373 -27.09 -26.48 26.03
C ARG A 373 -25.92 -26.16 26.98
N PHE A 374 -24.67 -26.24 26.51
CA PHE A 374 -23.48 -25.97 27.32
C PHE A 374 -23.04 -24.50 27.27
N LEU A 375 -23.49 -23.72 26.28
CA LEU A 375 -23.05 -22.35 26.03
C LEU A 375 -23.12 -21.44 27.28
N PHE A 376 -24.21 -21.56 28.05
CA PHE A 376 -24.44 -20.77 29.27
C PHE A 376 -24.35 -21.58 30.57
N LYS A 377 -23.60 -22.70 30.59
CA LYS A 377 -23.43 -23.57 31.77
C LYS A 377 -21.96 -23.99 31.95
N PRO A 378 -21.38 -23.92 33.18
CA PRO A 378 -21.98 -23.42 34.42
C PRO A 378 -22.12 -21.89 34.45
N LYS A 379 -23.12 -21.39 35.17
CA LYS A 379 -23.28 -19.95 35.46
C LYS A 379 -22.35 -19.55 36.62
N LEU A 380 -21.61 -18.45 36.49
CA LEU A 380 -20.72 -17.95 37.55
C LEU A 380 -21.54 -17.34 38.72
N PRO A 381 -21.43 -17.86 39.96
CA PRO A 381 -22.37 -17.56 41.05
C PRO A 381 -22.29 -16.14 41.62
N LEU A 382 -21.21 -15.41 41.35
CA LEU A 382 -21.04 -14.00 41.74
C LEU A 382 -21.56 -13.02 40.68
N VAL A 383 -21.52 -13.39 39.39
CA VAL A 383 -21.81 -12.49 38.26
C VAL A 383 -23.25 -12.69 37.73
N ALA A 384 -23.77 -13.91 37.78
CA ALA A 384 -25.09 -14.27 37.24
C ALA A 384 -26.27 -14.05 38.21
N ARG A 385 -26.11 -13.20 39.25
CA ARG A 385 -27.12 -12.99 40.31
C ARG A 385 -28.31 -12.11 39.93
N HIS A 386 -28.17 -11.23 38.94
CA HIS A 386 -29.24 -10.37 38.44
C HIS A 386 -29.30 -10.48 36.92
N ASP A 387 -30.49 -10.69 36.37
CA ASP A 387 -30.72 -10.59 34.94
C ASP A 387 -30.81 -9.10 34.55
N PRO A 388 -29.91 -8.56 33.70
CA PRO A 388 -29.95 -7.15 33.34
C PRO A 388 -31.22 -6.72 32.60
N GLU A 389 -31.95 -7.67 32.01
CA GLU A 389 -33.20 -7.45 31.27
C GLU A 389 -34.44 -7.47 32.20
N ASP A 390 -34.27 -7.64 33.52
CA ASP A 390 -35.37 -7.56 34.48
C ASP A 390 -35.82 -6.11 34.68
N ASN A 391 -36.95 -5.77 34.04
CA ASN A 391 -37.67 -4.50 34.13
C ASN A 391 -38.02 -4.07 35.57
N THR A 392 -38.06 -5.00 36.54
CA THR A 392 -38.32 -4.68 37.95
C THR A 392 -37.07 -4.19 38.71
N SER A 393 -35.87 -4.40 38.14
CA SER A 393 -34.59 -4.07 38.78
C SER A 393 -34.05 -2.69 38.36
N VAL A 394 -33.68 -1.85 39.34
CA VAL A 394 -33.08 -0.54 39.08
C VAL A 394 -31.58 -0.67 38.82
N THR A 395 -31.23 -0.96 37.56
CA THR A 395 -29.84 -1.05 37.09
C THR A 395 -29.11 0.31 37.20
N ASN A 396 -27.77 0.26 37.26
CA ASN A 396 -26.95 1.48 37.24
C ASN A 396 -27.15 2.28 35.95
N GLY A 397 -27.39 1.62 34.81
CA GLY A 397 -27.73 2.27 33.54
C GLY A 397 -28.98 3.15 33.68
N MET A 398 -30.06 2.62 34.26
CA MET A 398 -31.28 3.42 34.47
C MET A 398 -31.06 4.60 35.44
N ARG A 399 -30.13 4.51 36.41
CA ARG A 399 -29.77 5.65 37.27
C ARG A 399 -29.11 6.77 36.48
N VAL A 400 -28.16 6.44 35.59
CA VAL A 400 -27.48 7.40 34.70
C VAL A 400 -28.45 8.00 33.70
N GLY A 401 -29.26 7.18 33.02
CA GLY A 401 -30.30 7.67 32.10
C GLY A 401 -31.31 8.60 32.77
N ARG A 402 -31.76 8.30 34.00
CA ARG A 402 -32.62 9.21 34.80
C ARG A 402 -31.92 10.51 35.17
N LEU A 403 -30.61 10.51 35.43
CA LEU A 403 -29.83 11.71 35.73
C LEU A 403 -29.75 12.63 34.50
N ILE A 404 -29.36 12.08 33.35
CA ILE A 404 -29.30 12.81 32.07
C ILE A 404 -30.70 13.35 31.72
N GLY A 405 -31.73 12.50 31.79
CA GLY A 405 -33.12 12.90 31.53
C GLY A 405 -33.69 13.91 32.54
N LYS A 406 -33.08 14.11 33.72
CA LYS A 406 -33.49 15.13 34.70
C LYS A 406 -32.96 16.52 34.33
N ALA A 407 -31.74 16.61 33.82
CA ALA A 407 -31.07 17.87 33.51
C ALA A 407 -30.25 17.78 32.20
N PRO A 408 -30.90 17.57 31.03
CA PRO A 408 -30.19 17.26 29.79
C PRO A 408 -29.30 18.41 29.31
N TRP A 409 -29.69 19.67 29.52
CA TRP A 409 -28.84 20.83 29.21
C TRP A 409 -27.54 20.87 30.04
N VAL A 410 -27.58 20.41 31.30
CA VAL A 410 -26.38 20.34 32.15
C VAL A 410 -25.48 19.18 31.71
N ALA A 411 -26.07 18.03 31.38
CA ALA A 411 -25.34 16.89 30.82
C ALA A 411 -24.65 17.24 29.49
N LEU A 412 -25.35 17.94 28.59
CA LEU A 412 -24.80 18.46 27.34
C LEU A 412 -23.66 19.45 27.58
N ALA A 413 -23.84 20.43 28.46
CA ALA A 413 -22.81 21.42 28.76
C ALA A 413 -21.54 20.80 29.36
N ILE A 414 -21.68 19.82 30.26
CA ILE A 414 -20.55 19.08 30.83
C ILE A 414 -19.83 18.25 29.76
N ALA A 415 -20.57 17.53 28.91
CA ALA A 415 -19.98 16.73 27.85
C ALA A 415 -19.21 17.60 26.83
N VAL A 416 -19.81 18.71 26.37
CA VAL A 416 -19.16 19.65 25.44
C VAL A 416 -17.95 20.32 26.08
N ALA A 417 -18.01 20.71 27.36
CA ALA A 417 -16.87 21.29 28.06
C ALA A 417 -15.71 20.29 28.23
N ALA A 418 -16.01 19.02 28.55
CA ALA A 418 -15.01 17.96 28.64
C ALA A 418 -14.36 17.66 27.29
N LEU A 419 -15.16 17.58 26.22
CA LEU A 419 -14.68 17.39 24.84
C LEU A 419 -13.81 18.57 24.39
N ALA A 420 -14.24 19.82 24.65
CA ALA A 420 -13.46 21.01 24.32
C ALA A 420 -12.13 21.09 25.10
N ALA A 421 -12.14 20.74 26.38
CA ALA A 421 -10.92 20.68 27.19
C ALA A 421 -9.93 19.63 26.63
N LEU A 422 -10.41 18.42 26.33
CA LEU A 422 -9.61 17.37 25.69
C LEU A 422 -9.15 17.73 24.27
N ALA A 423 -9.89 18.56 23.55
CA ALA A 423 -9.52 19.01 22.20
C ALA A 423 -8.51 20.16 22.17
N THR A 424 -8.30 20.88 23.28
CA THR A 424 -7.38 22.04 23.32
C THR A 424 -5.95 21.71 22.86
N PRO A 425 -5.31 20.60 23.29
CA PRO A 425 -3.96 20.27 22.82
C PRO A 425 -3.87 19.97 21.33
N ALA A 426 -4.98 19.61 20.66
CA ALA A 426 -4.99 19.34 19.21
C ALA A 426 -4.63 20.58 18.37
N LEU A 427 -4.68 21.78 18.95
CA LEU A 427 -4.22 23.02 18.32
C LEU A 427 -2.70 23.09 18.14
N ASN A 428 -1.94 22.30 18.92
CA ASN A 428 -0.49 22.19 18.86
C ASN A 428 -0.02 20.93 18.10
N LEU A 429 -0.93 20.25 17.38
CA LEU A 429 -0.64 18.98 16.69
C LEU A 429 0.52 19.14 15.69
N GLN A 430 1.68 18.58 16.04
CA GLN A 430 2.79 18.43 15.12
C GLN A 430 2.69 17.06 14.44
N LEU A 431 2.66 17.03 13.12
CA LEU A 431 2.76 15.77 12.38
C LEU A 431 4.22 15.47 12.04
N GLY A 432 4.53 14.22 11.73
CA GLY A 432 5.86 13.80 11.29
C GLY A 432 5.81 12.42 10.66
N LEU A 433 6.93 11.97 10.10
CA LEU A 433 7.11 10.57 9.73
C LEU A 433 8.17 9.95 10.65
N PRO A 434 8.02 8.66 11.03
CA PRO A 434 8.99 8.01 11.90
C PRO A 434 10.38 8.01 11.24
N GLY A 435 11.33 8.70 11.88
CA GLY A 435 12.74 8.68 11.50
C GLY A 435 13.58 7.92 12.52
N GLU A 436 14.89 8.11 12.45
CA GLU A 436 15.84 7.59 13.45
C GLU A 436 15.59 8.16 14.86
N ASP A 437 14.94 9.33 14.93
CA ASP A 437 14.43 9.96 16.15
C ASP A 437 13.37 9.10 16.86
N SER A 438 12.57 8.34 16.12
CA SER A 438 11.41 7.59 16.66
C SER A 438 11.77 6.22 17.25
N PHE A 439 13.03 5.79 17.14
CA PHE A 439 13.50 4.50 17.65
C PHE A 439 13.74 4.51 19.18
N PRO A 440 13.66 3.35 19.87
CA PRO A 440 13.99 3.23 21.29
C PRO A 440 15.40 3.75 21.63
N THR A 441 15.56 4.44 22.76
CA THR A 441 16.82 5.10 23.16
C THR A 441 17.98 4.15 23.44
N ASP A 442 17.72 2.86 23.60
CA ASP A 442 18.72 1.79 23.73
C ASP A 442 19.13 1.18 22.37
N SER A 443 18.43 1.50 21.28
CA SER A 443 18.79 1.06 19.93
C SER A 443 20.03 1.78 19.38
N THR A 444 20.82 1.10 18.54
CA THR A 444 21.99 1.70 17.90
C THR A 444 21.61 2.84 16.94
N VAL A 445 20.45 2.74 16.26
CA VAL A 445 19.91 3.78 15.37
C VAL A 445 19.65 5.08 16.14
N ARG A 446 18.94 5.01 17.28
CA ARG A 446 18.66 6.20 18.08
C ARG A 446 19.92 6.77 18.74
N GLN A 447 20.82 5.93 19.23
CA GLN A 447 22.10 6.39 19.77
C GLN A 447 22.97 7.08 18.70
N ALA A 448 22.96 6.60 17.45
CA ALA A 448 23.63 7.25 16.34
C ALA A 448 23.04 8.64 16.06
N TYR A 449 21.70 8.78 16.06
CA TYR A 449 21.00 10.06 15.94
C TYR A 449 21.34 11.04 17.08
N ASP A 450 21.31 10.57 18.33
CA ASP A 450 21.61 11.40 19.51
C ASP A 450 23.08 11.86 19.51
N ILE A 451 24.04 10.96 19.24
CA ILE A 451 25.47 11.30 19.14
C ILE A 451 25.73 12.27 17.98
N ARG A 452 25.05 12.10 16.84
CA ARG A 452 25.15 13.03 15.69
C ARG A 452 24.61 14.40 16.05
N THR A 453 23.53 14.46 16.84
CA THR A 453 22.96 15.70 17.40
C THR A 453 23.93 16.39 18.36
N GLU A 454 24.52 15.66 19.32
CA GLU A 454 25.58 16.17 20.22
C GLU A 454 26.76 16.76 19.43
N GLY A 455 27.16 16.07 18.36
CA GLY A 455 28.32 16.42 17.55
C GLY A 455 28.10 17.63 16.65
N PHE A 456 27.07 17.58 15.81
CA PHE A 456 26.86 18.46 14.64
C PHE A 456 25.62 19.36 14.74
N GLY A 457 24.83 19.26 15.82
CA GLY A 457 23.55 19.95 15.96
C GLY A 457 22.38 19.17 15.37
N GLU A 458 21.16 19.52 15.80
CA GLU A 458 19.92 18.76 15.54
C GLU A 458 19.56 18.66 14.06
N GLY A 459 19.58 19.79 13.33
CA GLY A 459 19.29 19.82 11.90
C GLY A 459 20.31 19.09 11.02
N SER A 460 21.45 18.65 11.58
CA SER A 460 22.37 17.76 10.86
C SER A 460 21.76 16.39 10.53
N ASN A 461 20.67 16.00 11.20
CA ASN A 461 19.85 14.83 10.87
C ASN A 461 18.80 15.09 9.78
N GLY A 462 18.54 16.37 9.46
CA GLY A 462 17.51 16.81 8.51
C GLY A 462 18.06 17.58 7.31
N LYS A 463 19.15 17.08 6.70
CA LYS A 463 19.84 17.80 5.61
C LYS A 463 18.96 17.91 4.36
N LEU A 464 18.88 19.12 3.81
CA LEU A 464 18.15 19.44 2.59
C LEU A 464 19.11 19.40 1.40
N MET A 465 18.91 18.47 0.47
CA MET A 465 19.66 18.45 -0.78
C MET A 465 18.99 19.37 -1.80
N VAL A 466 19.74 20.30 -2.37
CA VAL A 466 19.27 21.23 -3.40
C VAL A 466 19.99 20.92 -4.70
N ALA A 467 19.22 20.52 -5.71
CA ALA A 467 19.71 20.23 -7.05
C ALA A 467 19.18 21.30 -8.01
N ALA A 468 20.08 22.02 -8.67
CA ALA A 468 19.76 23.14 -9.56
C ALA A 468 20.18 22.86 -11.01
N ASP A 469 19.29 23.15 -11.95
CA ASP A 469 19.54 23.10 -13.39
C ASP A 469 19.94 24.49 -13.91
N LEU A 470 21.08 24.53 -14.60
CA LEU A 470 21.70 25.70 -15.20
C LEU A 470 21.65 25.66 -16.74
N ALA A 471 20.95 24.69 -17.34
CA ALA A 471 20.80 24.57 -18.79
C ALA A 471 20.22 25.85 -19.44
N ASN A 472 19.23 26.46 -18.77
CA ASN A 472 18.58 27.70 -19.18
C ASN A 472 19.37 28.97 -18.78
N VAL A 473 20.43 28.84 -17.97
CA VAL A 473 21.24 29.97 -17.46
C VAL A 473 22.38 30.30 -18.44
N PRO A 474 22.53 31.57 -18.88
CA PRO A 474 23.62 32.00 -19.75
C PRO A 474 24.99 31.69 -19.13
N ALA A 475 25.92 31.14 -19.92
CA ALA A 475 27.20 30.62 -19.42
C ALA A 475 28.00 31.61 -18.53
N GLY A 476 28.02 32.91 -18.90
CA GLY A 476 28.70 33.96 -18.12
C GLY A 476 27.97 34.41 -16.84
N GLN A 477 26.80 33.84 -16.52
CA GLN A 477 26.01 34.15 -15.32
C GLN A 477 25.83 32.94 -14.39
N ARG A 478 26.26 31.73 -14.78
CA ARG A 478 26.03 30.50 -14.01
C ARG A 478 26.60 30.55 -12.59
N GLU A 479 27.84 30.99 -12.45
CA GLU A 479 28.48 31.16 -11.13
C GLU A 479 27.70 32.14 -10.25
N ALA A 480 27.33 33.30 -10.80
CA ALA A 480 26.54 34.31 -10.09
C ALA A 480 25.13 33.80 -9.71
N ALA A 481 24.48 33.02 -10.57
CA ALA A 481 23.18 32.41 -10.29
C ALA A 481 23.25 31.39 -9.15
N VAL A 482 24.29 30.54 -9.13
CA VAL A 482 24.51 29.56 -8.06
C VAL A 482 24.91 30.24 -6.74
N THR A 483 25.72 31.30 -6.78
CA THR A 483 26.00 32.13 -5.59
C THR A 483 24.73 32.80 -5.07
N ALA A 484 23.91 33.38 -5.95
CA ALA A 484 22.63 33.99 -5.57
C ALA A 484 21.66 32.98 -4.95
N LEU A 485 21.58 31.75 -5.49
CA LEU A 485 20.82 30.65 -4.90
C LEU A 485 21.33 30.32 -3.49
N ARG A 486 22.63 30.07 -3.33
CA ARG A 486 23.25 29.76 -2.02
C ARG A 486 22.97 30.86 -1.00
N ASP A 487 23.23 32.12 -1.37
CA ASP A 487 23.09 33.26 -0.46
C ASP A 487 21.61 33.52 -0.11
N ARG A 488 20.68 33.27 -1.05
CA ARG A 488 19.24 33.34 -0.78
C ARG A 488 18.77 32.24 0.16
N LEU A 489 19.30 31.02 0.05
CA LEU A 489 19.00 29.90 0.94
C LEU A 489 19.59 30.11 2.34
N ALA A 490 20.84 30.59 2.43
CA ALA A 490 21.50 30.91 3.69
C ALA A 490 20.88 32.11 4.43
N ALA A 491 20.06 32.93 3.75
CA ALA A 491 19.36 34.07 4.36
C ALA A 491 18.06 33.71 5.08
N PHE A 492 17.58 32.46 5.01
CA PHE A 492 16.38 32.04 5.75
C PHE A 492 16.67 31.86 7.25
N PRO A 493 15.78 32.34 8.15
CA PRO A 493 16.03 32.28 9.60
C PRO A 493 16.28 30.88 10.17
N GLU A 494 15.63 29.86 9.62
CA GLU A 494 15.74 28.46 10.09
C GLU A 494 16.83 27.65 9.36
N MET A 495 17.50 28.23 8.37
CA MET A 495 18.71 27.64 7.79
C MET A 495 19.90 27.97 8.70
N ASP A 496 20.70 26.97 9.07
CA ASP A 496 21.95 27.19 9.82
C ASP A 496 23.08 27.55 8.85
N TYR A 497 23.26 26.73 7.81
CA TYR A 497 24.21 26.98 6.73
C TYR A 497 23.83 26.28 5.43
N VAL A 498 24.50 26.68 4.34
CA VAL A 498 24.44 26.02 3.03
C VAL A 498 25.87 25.76 2.57
N THR A 499 26.16 24.53 2.14
CA THR A 499 27.51 24.13 1.69
C THR A 499 27.90 24.82 0.38
N ALA A 500 29.21 24.85 0.10
CA ALA A 500 29.71 25.29 -1.19
C ALA A 500 29.16 24.41 -2.33
N PRO A 501 28.77 25.01 -3.48
CA PRO A 501 28.16 24.26 -4.57
C PRO A 501 29.15 23.30 -5.24
N ARG A 502 28.69 22.07 -5.50
CA ARG A 502 29.36 21.10 -6.37
C ARG A 502 28.74 21.20 -7.76
N LEU A 503 29.53 21.63 -8.75
CA LEU A 503 29.11 21.65 -10.15
C LEU A 503 29.22 20.25 -10.76
N SER A 504 28.33 19.95 -11.71
CA SER A 504 28.42 18.76 -12.57
C SER A 504 29.60 18.87 -13.54
N GLU A 505 30.06 17.73 -14.08
CA GLU A 505 31.16 17.71 -15.07
C GLU A 505 30.87 18.53 -16.33
N ASN A 506 29.59 18.61 -16.73
CA ASN A 506 29.15 19.41 -17.87
C ASN A 506 28.95 20.91 -17.54
N GLY A 507 29.03 21.32 -16.27
CA GLY A 507 28.81 22.70 -15.82
C GLY A 507 27.38 23.22 -16.07
N LEU A 508 26.40 22.32 -16.20
CA LEU A 508 24.98 22.60 -16.39
C LEU A 508 24.12 22.24 -15.18
N GLY A 509 24.69 21.65 -14.12
CA GLY A 509 24.03 21.41 -12.85
C GLY A 509 24.86 21.91 -11.68
N ALA A 510 24.18 22.26 -10.59
CA ALA A 510 24.80 22.56 -9.31
C ALA A 510 24.06 21.84 -8.18
N MET A 511 24.83 21.27 -7.25
CA MET A 511 24.32 20.57 -6.07
C MET A 511 24.82 21.28 -4.80
N LEU A 512 23.90 21.60 -3.89
CA LEU A 512 24.18 22.22 -2.60
C LEU A 512 23.47 21.44 -1.49
N THR A 513 23.98 21.53 -0.27
CA THR A 513 23.33 20.96 0.91
C THR A 513 23.02 22.07 1.90
N GLY A 514 21.73 22.33 2.13
CA GLY A 514 21.25 23.16 3.22
C GLY A 514 21.13 22.32 4.49
N VAL A 515 21.49 22.90 5.64
CA VAL A 515 21.30 22.27 6.94
C VAL A 515 20.42 23.19 7.78
N PRO A 516 19.21 22.76 8.17
CA PRO A 516 18.35 23.50 9.08
C PRO A 516 18.95 23.62 10.48
N LYS A 517 18.34 24.41 11.34
CA LYS A 517 18.69 24.50 12.76
C LYS A 517 18.10 23.36 13.59
N ALA A 518 16.83 23.05 13.36
CA ALA A 518 16.07 22.02 14.05
C ALA A 518 15.97 20.72 13.23
N GLY A 519 15.49 19.64 13.85
CA GLY A 519 15.39 18.31 13.27
C GLY A 519 14.41 18.21 12.09
N PRO A 520 14.34 17.03 11.44
CA PRO A 520 13.54 16.81 10.24
C PRO A 520 12.02 16.91 10.46
N ASN A 521 11.56 16.63 11.68
CA ASN A 521 10.15 16.66 12.06
C ASN A 521 9.69 18.01 12.65
N ASP A 522 10.60 18.96 12.88
CA ASP A 522 10.26 20.28 13.42
C ASP A 522 9.49 21.15 12.40
N GLN A 523 8.55 21.95 12.90
CA GLN A 523 7.69 22.78 12.08
C GLN A 523 8.46 23.89 11.35
N GLY A 524 9.46 24.50 11.99
CA GLY A 524 10.33 25.51 11.37
C GLY A 524 11.15 24.95 10.22
N THR A 525 11.63 23.70 10.33
CA THR A 525 12.30 22.99 9.24
C THR A 525 11.37 22.70 8.06
N LYS A 526 10.10 22.37 8.30
CA LYS A 526 9.10 22.20 7.21
C LYS A 526 8.72 23.52 6.55
N ASP A 527 8.51 24.57 7.34
CA ASP A 527 8.25 25.91 6.84
C ASP A 527 9.44 26.43 6.03
N LEU A 528 10.68 26.12 6.43
CA LEU A 528 11.89 26.39 5.63
C LEU A 528 11.86 25.71 4.26
N VAL A 529 11.45 24.44 4.16
CA VAL A 529 11.36 23.74 2.86
C VAL A 529 10.32 24.39 1.95
N ARG A 530 9.16 24.76 2.47
CA ARG A 530 8.12 25.49 1.70
C ARG A 530 8.65 26.85 1.24
N ASP A 531 9.09 27.68 2.18
CA ASP A 531 9.51 29.06 1.90
C ASP A 531 10.74 29.10 0.98
N ALA A 532 11.62 28.11 1.06
CA ALA A 532 12.76 27.93 0.16
C ALA A 532 12.35 27.51 -1.25
N ARG A 533 11.23 26.83 -1.46
CA ARG A 533 10.68 26.54 -2.79
C ARG A 533 9.91 27.73 -3.35
N ASP A 534 9.13 28.43 -2.53
CA ASP A 534 8.40 29.66 -2.93
C ASP A 534 9.36 30.77 -3.40
N ALA A 535 10.63 30.73 -2.99
CA ALA A 535 11.67 31.64 -3.47
C ALA A 535 12.16 31.37 -4.91
N GLU A 536 11.88 30.20 -5.51
CA GLU A 536 12.43 29.79 -6.81
C GLU A 536 12.10 30.81 -7.90
N GLY A 537 10.82 31.22 -7.99
CA GLY A 537 10.34 32.10 -9.07
C GLY A 537 11.07 33.45 -9.16
N GLN A 538 11.68 33.94 -8.09
CA GLN A 538 12.50 35.16 -8.11
C GLN A 538 13.86 34.89 -8.81
N LEU A 539 14.49 33.77 -8.51
CA LEU A 539 15.77 33.36 -9.08
C LEU A 539 15.61 32.93 -10.55
N THR A 540 14.54 32.19 -10.88
CA THR A 540 14.21 31.82 -12.26
C THR A 540 13.94 33.05 -13.13
N ALA A 541 13.18 34.03 -12.62
CA ALA A 541 12.91 35.27 -13.35
C ALA A 541 14.18 36.14 -13.58
N GLN A 542 15.17 36.05 -12.69
CA GLN A 542 16.40 36.84 -12.78
C GLN A 542 17.49 36.19 -13.65
N TYR A 543 17.68 34.86 -13.55
CA TYR A 543 18.81 34.14 -14.14
C TYR A 543 18.41 33.00 -15.09
N GLY A 544 17.16 32.55 -15.08
CA GLY A 544 16.74 31.31 -15.75
C GLY A 544 17.17 30.04 -15.01
N ILE A 545 17.53 30.13 -13.72
CA ILE A 545 17.86 28.97 -12.89
C ILE A 545 16.60 28.28 -12.37
N GLU A 546 16.60 26.96 -12.36
CA GLU A 546 15.55 26.12 -11.79
C GLU A 546 16.17 25.22 -10.72
N TYR A 547 15.44 24.87 -9.66
CA TYR A 547 15.92 23.92 -8.67
C TYR A 547 14.81 23.11 -7.98
N GLY A 548 15.19 21.91 -7.53
CA GLY A 548 14.40 21.11 -6.61
C GLY A 548 15.09 21.01 -5.25
N ILE A 549 14.29 20.75 -4.21
CA ILE A 549 14.76 20.42 -2.85
C ILE A 549 14.26 19.02 -2.50
N THR A 550 15.20 18.12 -2.15
CA THR A 550 14.96 16.73 -1.76
C THR A 550 15.80 16.35 -0.53
N GLY A 551 15.87 15.05 -0.21
CA GLY A 551 16.31 14.52 1.08
C GLY A 551 15.10 14.14 1.94
N THR A 552 15.31 13.27 2.93
CA THR A 552 14.26 12.68 3.78
C THR A 552 13.32 13.74 4.37
N THR A 553 13.88 14.84 4.89
CA THR A 553 13.12 15.98 5.43
C THR A 553 12.20 16.64 4.41
N ALA A 554 12.66 16.85 3.17
CA ALA A 554 11.85 17.48 2.13
C ALA A 554 10.73 16.54 1.65
N ILE A 555 11.03 15.24 1.53
CA ILE A 555 10.05 14.19 1.24
C ILE A 555 9.00 14.13 2.36
N TYR A 556 9.41 14.20 3.63
CA TYR A 556 8.50 14.18 4.77
C TYR A 556 7.61 15.42 4.82
N ALA A 557 8.15 16.61 4.55
CA ALA A 557 7.37 17.84 4.43
C ALA A 557 6.35 17.78 3.28
N ASP A 558 6.73 17.20 2.14
CA ASP A 558 5.82 16.98 1.00
C ASP A 558 4.70 15.99 1.32
N MET A 559 5.05 14.83 1.90
CA MET A 559 4.06 13.83 2.32
C MET A 559 3.09 14.42 3.36
N ASP A 560 3.59 15.16 4.34
CA ASP A 560 2.77 15.81 5.37
C ASP A 560 1.80 16.82 4.75
N HIS A 561 2.27 17.68 3.83
CA HIS A 561 1.43 18.64 3.12
C HIS A 561 0.35 17.95 2.26
N VAL A 562 0.73 16.90 1.52
CA VAL A 562 -0.20 16.10 0.71
C VAL A 562 -1.25 15.43 1.60
N LEU A 563 -0.87 14.82 2.72
CA LEU A 563 -1.79 14.14 3.63
C LEU A 563 -2.74 15.15 4.31
N LEU A 564 -2.22 16.23 4.88
CA LEU A 564 -3.03 17.30 5.49
C LEU A 564 -4.07 17.88 4.52
N GLY A 565 -3.67 18.15 3.27
CA GLY A 565 -4.56 18.63 2.22
C GLY A 565 -5.73 17.69 1.89
N LYS A 566 -5.64 16.40 2.25
CA LYS A 566 -6.65 15.37 1.97
C LYS A 566 -7.59 15.10 3.15
N ILE A 567 -7.28 15.55 4.37
CA ILE A 567 -8.12 15.33 5.56
C ILE A 567 -9.53 15.86 5.34
N VAL A 568 -9.67 17.10 4.85
CA VAL A 568 -10.98 17.75 4.64
C VAL A 568 -11.85 17.04 3.59
N PRO A 569 -11.38 16.76 2.35
CA PRO A 569 -12.21 16.02 1.38
C PRO A 569 -12.49 14.59 1.84
N TYR A 570 -11.54 13.90 2.48
CA TYR A 570 -11.78 12.56 3.03
C TYR A 570 -12.87 12.57 4.12
N LEU A 571 -12.79 13.49 5.08
CA LEU A 571 -13.79 13.68 6.13
C LEU A 571 -15.18 13.99 5.53
N ALA A 572 -15.25 14.83 4.49
CA ALA A 572 -16.49 15.14 3.80
C ALA A 572 -17.11 13.91 3.11
N ILE A 573 -16.29 13.05 2.49
CA ILE A 573 -16.73 11.80 1.87
C ILE A 573 -17.26 10.83 2.93
N VAL A 574 -16.49 10.54 3.98
CA VAL A 574 -16.87 9.57 5.02
C VAL A 574 -18.09 10.04 5.80
N ALA A 575 -18.06 11.28 6.31
CA ALA A 575 -19.19 11.84 7.05
C ALA A 575 -20.43 11.96 6.15
N GLY A 576 -20.28 12.33 4.87
CA GLY A 576 -21.38 12.43 3.91
C GLY A 576 -22.01 11.07 3.57
N ALA A 577 -21.20 10.08 3.19
CA ALA A 577 -21.65 8.73 2.87
C ALA A 577 -22.37 8.07 4.06
N ALA A 578 -21.82 8.25 5.26
CA ALA A 578 -22.42 7.71 6.46
C ALA A 578 -23.64 8.50 6.94
N PHE A 579 -23.69 9.83 6.77
CA PHE A 579 -24.89 10.62 7.01
C PHE A 579 -26.06 10.12 6.15
N VAL A 580 -25.80 9.80 4.87
CA VAL A 580 -26.77 9.15 3.98
C VAL A 580 -27.17 7.76 4.48
N LEU A 581 -26.21 6.91 4.89
CA LEU A 581 -26.50 5.57 5.42
C LEU A 581 -27.33 5.62 6.72
N LEU A 582 -27.05 6.57 7.61
CA LEU A 582 -27.79 6.72 8.87
C LEU A 582 -29.18 7.33 8.65
N ILE A 583 -29.36 8.18 7.63
CA ILE A 583 -30.69 8.61 7.15
C ILE A 583 -31.50 7.37 6.73
N LEU A 584 -30.89 6.46 5.96
CA LEU A 584 -31.53 5.22 5.50
C LEU A 584 -31.94 4.30 6.67
N VAL A 585 -31.11 4.21 7.73
CA VAL A 585 -31.38 3.37 8.91
C VAL A 585 -32.42 4.00 9.85
N PHE A 586 -32.26 5.27 10.24
CA PHE A 586 -33.12 5.89 11.26
C PHE A 586 -34.39 6.54 10.70
N ARG A 587 -34.45 6.79 9.38
CA ARG A 587 -35.47 7.64 8.72
C ARG A 587 -35.64 9.00 9.42
N SER A 588 -34.51 9.62 9.77
CA SER A 588 -34.41 10.95 10.38
C SER A 588 -33.20 11.68 9.80
N ILE A 589 -33.29 13.00 9.67
CA ILE A 589 -32.15 13.86 9.28
C ILE A 589 -31.38 14.34 10.52
N LEU A 590 -32.10 14.57 11.62
CA LEU A 590 -31.55 15.20 12.83
C LEU A 590 -30.76 14.24 13.73
N VAL A 591 -31.12 12.96 13.77
CA VAL A 591 -30.34 11.91 14.48
C VAL A 591 -28.97 11.69 13.83
N PRO A 592 -28.86 11.50 12.49
CA PRO A 592 -27.56 11.45 11.81
C PRO A 592 -26.74 12.74 11.95
N PHE A 593 -27.37 13.92 11.90
CA PHE A 593 -26.66 15.20 12.04
C PHE A 593 -26.00 15.35 13.41
N THR A 594 -26.74 15.05 14.48
CA THR A 594 -26.20 15.10 15.85
C THR A 594 -25.15 14.02 16.11
N ALA A 595 -25.27 12.85 15.47
CA ALA A 595 -24.24 11.81 15.51
C ALA A 595 -22.93 12.28 14.82
N ALA A 596 -23.04 12.86 13.62
CA ALA A 596 -21.89 13.37 12.87
C ALA A 596 -21.20 14.53 13.62
N LEU A 597 -21.96 15.47 14.20
CA LEU A 597 -21.38 16.53 15.02
C LEU A 597 -20.70 15.98 16.29
N GLY A 598 -21.32 15.02 16.97
CA GLY A 598 -20.73 14.33 18.11
C GLY A 598 -19.42 13.64 17.76
N PHE A 599 -19.36 12.96 16.62
CA PHE A 599 -18.14 12.36 16.07
C PHE A 599 -17.04 13.40 15.83
N LEU A 600 -17.34 14.55 15.21
CA LEU A 600 -16.35 15.61 14.99
C LEU A 600 -15.74 16.12 16.31
N LEU A 601 -16.57 16.31 17.34
CA LEU A 601 -16.08 16.68 18.68
C LEU A 601 -15.25 15.54 19.32
N SER A 602 -15.64 14.28 19.11
CA SER A 602 -14.87 13.13 19.58
C SER A 602 -13.48 13.08 18.94
N MET A 603 -13.41 13.26 17.62
CA MET A 603 -12.15 13.26 16.88
C MET A 603 -11.20 14.36 17.37
N ALA A 604 -11.70 15.59 17.53
CA ALA A 604 -10.91 16.69 18.06
C ALA A 604 -10.38 16.40 19.47
N ALA A 605 -11.24 15.87 20.36
CA ALA A 605 -10.85 15.45 21.71
C ALA A 605 -9.87 14.27 21.72
N THR A 606 -9.92 13.38 20.72
CA THR A 606 -9.00 12.24 20.57
C THR A 606 -7.63 12.68 20.08
N PHE A 607 -7.56 13.59 19.12
CA PHE A 607 -6.30 14.20 18.71
C PHE A 607 -5.65 14.94 19.86
N GLY A 608 -6.40 15.74 20.61
CA GLY A 608 -5.84 16.47 21.76
C GLY A 608 -5.42 15.54 22.90
N ALA A 609 -6.14 14.43 23.14
CA ALA A 609 -5.66 13.39 24.05
C ALA A 609 -4.37 12.71 23.57
N THR A 610 -4.21 12.51 22.26
CA THR A 610 -3.00 11.90 21.67
C THR A 610 -1.81 12.86 21.75
N VAL A 611 -1.99 14.14 21.41
CA VAL A 611 -0.97 15.20 21.57
C VAL A 611 -0.54 15.33 23.03
N LEU A 612 -1.49 15.38 23.96
CA LEU A 612 -1.23 15.51 25.40
C LEU A 612 -0.34 14.36 25.94
N ILE A 613 -0.51 13.13 25.43
CA ILE A 613 0.27 11.97 25.89
C ILE A 613 1.58 11.80 25.11
N PHE A 614 1.56 11.92 23.78
CA PHE A 614 2.71 11.60 22.92
C PHE A 614 3.62 12.79 22.62
N GLN A 615 3.14 14.04 22.70
CA GLN A 615 3.93 15.24 22.39
C GLN A 615 4.21 16.09 23.63
N GLU A 616 3.21 16.27 24.50
CA GLU A 616 3.41 16.99 25.77
C GLU A 616 3.94 16.09 26.89
N GLY A 617 4.04 14.77 26.66
CA GLY A 617 4.57 13.79 27.64
C GLY A 617 3.78 13.72 28.94
N ALA A 618 2.51 14.12 28.94
CA ALA A 618 1.74 14.30 30.16
C ALA A 618 1.61 13.00 30.97
N PHE A 619 1.56 13.15 32.30
CA PHE A 619 1.52 12.07 33.28
C PHE A 619 2.76 11.14 33.30
N GLY A 620 3.79 11.39 32.49
CA GLY A 620 5.02 10.59 32.47
C GLY A 620 4.81 9.16 31.97
N LEU A 621 3.73 8.92 31.21
CA LEU A 621 3.41 7.63 30.60
C LEU A 621 4.33 7.28 29.42
N ILE A 622 4.90 8.31 28.79
CA ILE A 622 5.86 8.22 27.69
C ILE A 622 7.10 9.00 28.12
N SER A 623 8.25 8.34 28.08
CA SER A 623 9.53 8.89 28.53
C SER A 623 10.22 9.79 27.50
N ASP A 624 9.87 9.62 26.23
CA ASP A 624 10.46 10.31 25.08
C ASP A 624 9.31 10.74 24.15
N PRO A 625 8.88 12.02 24.19
CA PRO A 625 7.79 12.52 23.36
C PRO A 625 8.19 12.55 21.88
N GLN A 626 7.25 12.21 21.00
CA GLN A 626 7.50 11.97 19.57
C GLN A 626 6.43 12.64 18.69
N PRO A 627 6.77 13.07 17.46
CA PRO A 627 5.80 13.54 16.47
C PRO A 627 4.68 12.52 16.21
N ILE A 628 3.48 13.00 15.90
CA ILE A 628 2.36 12.12 15.55
C ILE A 628 2.46 11.77 14.07
N VAL A 629 2.39 10.48 13.75
CA VAL A 629 2.56 9.99 12.38
C VAL A 629 1.58 10.67 11.41
N SER A 630 2.07 11.27 10.32
CA SER A 630 1.31 12.18 9.43
C SER A 630 0.03 11.58 8.84
N PHE A 631 -0.03 10.26 8.67
CA PHE A 631 -1.24 9.58 8.20
C PHE A 631 -2.23 9.19 9.31
N LEU A 632 -1.82 9.19 10.59
CA LEU A 632 -2.67 8.82 11.71
C LEU A 632 -3.99 9.61 11.72
N PRO A 633 -4.05 10.93 11.45
CA PRO A 633 -5.33 11.65 11.40
C PRO A 633 -6.32 11.12 10.37
N ILE A 634 -5.85 10.82 9.16
CA ILE A 634 -6.68 10.27 8.08
C ILE A 634 -7.18 8.87 8.46
N MET A 635 -6.28 8.01 8.94
CA MET A 635 -6.62 6.66 9.43
C MET A 635 -7.65 6.72 10.57
N LEU A 636 -7.40 7.56 11.57
CA LEU A 636 -8.23 7.66 12.78
C LEU A 636 -9.64 8.17 12.44
N ILE A 637 -9.76 9.14 11.52
CA ILE A 637 -11.08 9.57 11.02
C ILE A 637 -11.83 8.37 10.43
N GLY A 638 -11.21 7.57 9.57
CA GLY A 638 -11.85 6.41 8.95
C GLY A 638 -12.24 5.33 9.94
N LEU A 639 -11.28 4.90 10.76
CA LEU A 639 -11.44 3.81 11.72
C LEU A 639 -12.41 4.18 12.82
N VAL A 640 -12.17 5.28 13.55
CA VAL A 640 -13.05 5.69 14.65
C VAL A 640 -14.43 5.99 14.11
N PHE A 641 -14.58 6.59 12.92
CA PHE A 641 -15.91 6.78 12.34
C PHE A 641 -16.64 5.44 12.16
N GLY A 642 -16.00 4.48 11.47
CA GLY A 642 -16.59 3.17 11.23
C GLY A 642 -16.97 2.46 12.53
N LEU A 643 -16.02 2.32 13.44
CA LEU A 643 -16.14 1.62 14.72
C LEU A 643 -17.17 2.28 15.66
N ALA A 644 -17.24 3.61 15.63
CA ALA A 644 -18.15 4.35 16.47
C ALA A 644 -19.60 3.98 16.12
N MET A 645 -19.98 4.08 14.84
CA MET A 645 -21.39 4.20 14.42
C MET A 645 -22.34 3.11 14.95
N ASP A 646 -21.84 1.90 15.12
CA ASP A 646 -22.53 0.69 15.58
C ASP A 646 -23.35 0.93 16.86
N TYR A 647 -22.74 1.57 17.86
CA TYR A 647 -23.39 1.86 19.14
C TYR A 647 -24.54 2.87 19.04
N GLN A 648 -24.52 3.77 18.05
CA GLN A 648 -25.65 4.67 17.79
C GLN A 648 -26.82 3.85 17.27
N VAL A 649 -26.56 2.94 16.32
CA VAL A 649 -27.60 2.06 15.79
C VAL A 649 -28.20 1.24 16.94
N PHE A 650 -27.41 0.56 17.76
CA PHE A 650 -27.95 -0.24 18.87
C PHE A 650 -28.68 0.58 19.95
N LEU A 651 -28.10 1.68 20.42
CA LEU A 651 -28.69 2.46 21.51
C LEU A 651 -29.91 3.28 21.04
N VAL A 652 -29.79 3.96 19.89
CA VAL A 652 -30.83 4.87 19.39
C VAL A 652 -31.99 4.12 18.72
N THR A 653 -31.78 2.95 18.10
CA THR A 653 -32.94 2.12 17.65
C THR A 653 -33.77 1.62 18.82
N ARG A 654 -33.18 1.24 19.96
CA ARG A 654 -33.96 0.88 21.16
C ARG A 654 -34.75 2.08 21.72
N MET A 655 -34.18 3.28 21.71
CA MET A 655 -34.90 4.50 22.08
C MET A 655 -36.03 4.83 21.08
N ARG A 656 -35.81 4.55 19.79
CA ARG A 656 -36.81 4.71 18.71
C ARG A 656 -37.96 3.73 18.86
N GLU A 657 -37.66 2.45 19.09
CA GLU A 657 -38.63 1.37 19.35
C GLU A 657 -39.59 1.79 20.47
N GLU A 658 -39.05 2.22 21.61
CA GLU A 658 -39.83 2.66 22.77
C GLU A 658 -40.67 3.93 22.51
N PHE A 659 -40.16 4.86 21.71
CA PHE A 659 -40.91 6.06 21.30
C PHE A 659 -42.07 5.74 20.35
N VAL A 660 -41.86 4.85 19.38
CA VAL A 660 -42.90 4.41 18.43
C VAL A 660 -44.02 3.64 19.14
N HIS A 661 -43.72 2.92 20.23
CA HIS A 661 -44.71 2.30 21.11
C HIS A 661 -45.40 3.30 22.08
N GLY A 662 -45.20 4.61 21.90
CA GLY A 662 -45.99 5.65 22.56
C GLY A 662 -45.42 6.24 23.85
N LYS A 663 -44.18 5.87 24.26
CA LYS A 663 -43.52 6.53 25.40
C LYS A 663 -43.09 7.95 25.04
N SER A 664 -43.01 8.84 26.03
CA SER A 664 -42.47 10.19 25.82
C SER A 664 -40.99 10.10 25.39
N PRO A 665 -40.42 11.10 24.66
CA PRO A 665 -39.02 11.05 24.25
C PRO A 665 -38.03 10.84 25.41
N LYS A 666 -38.36 11.35 26.60
CA LYS A 666 -37.57 11.18 27.81
C LYS A 666 -37.68 9.77 28.39
N ASP A 667 -38.89 9.22 28.46
CA ASP A 667 -39.11 7.89 29.03
C ASP A 667 -38.64 6.79 28.07
N ALA A 668 -38.76 7.01 26.76
CA ALA A 668 -38.19 6.18 25.71
C ALA A 668 -36.65 6.18 25.76
N MET A 669 -36.01 7.35 25.96
CA MET A 669 -34.58 7.43 26.20
C MET A 669 -34.16 6.60 27.43
N ILE A 670 -34.83 6.79 28.57
CA ILE A 670 -34.51 6.08 29.82
C ILE A 670 -34.71 4.57 29.71
N ALA A 671 -35.76 4.13 29.01
CA ALA A 671 -36.06 2.71 28.79
C ALA A 671 -35.06 2.05 27.82
N GLY A 672 -34.73 2.72 26.71
CA GLY A 672 -33.68 2.26 25.79
C GLY A 672 -32.31 2.19 26.45
N TYR A 673 -31.98 3.15 27.33
CA TYR A 673 -30.73 3.18 28.07
C TYR A 673 -30.61 2.05 29.11
N HIS A 674 -31.71 1.66 29.78
CA HIS A 674 -31.68 0.54 30.74
C HIS A 674 -31.23 -0.78 30.10
N HIS A 675 -31.81 -1.12 28.95
CA HIS A 675 -31.49 -2.35 28.21
C HIS A 675 -30.17 -2.25 27.43
N GLY A 676 -29.92 -1.12 26.75
CA GLY A 676 -28.76 -0.94 25.88
C GLY A 676 -27.42 -0.76 26.63
N ALA A 677 -27.41 -0.05 27.76
CA ALA A 677 -26.16 0.44 28.35
C ALA A 677 -25.18 -0.67 28.74
N ARG A 678 -25.63 -1.80 29.29
CA ARG A 678 -24.71 -2.89 29.68
C ARG A 678 -23.95 -3.45 28.49
N VAL A 679 -24.63 -3.69 27.37
CA VAL A 679 -24.01 -4.28 26.17
C VAL A 679 -23.01 -3.29 25.58
N VAL A 680 -23.41 -2.03 25.40
CA VAL A 680 -22.53 -0.97 24.86
C VAL A 680 -21.33 -0.69 25.78
N THR A 681 -21.50 -0.70 27.12
CA THR A 681 -20.36 -0.56 28.05
C THR A 681 -19.40 -1.74 27.97
N SER A 682 -19.90 -2.99 27.88
CA SER A 682 -19.03 -4.16 27.73
C SER A 682 -18.27 -4.15 26.40
N ALA A 683 -18.95 -3.80 25.32
CA ALA A 683 -18.38 -3.65 23.98
C ALA A 683 -17.27 -2.59 23.94
N ALA A 684 -17.56 -1.38 24.44
CA ALA A 684 -16.59 -0.30 24.51
C ALA A 684 -15.36 -0.68 25.34
N ILE A 685 -15.53 -1.32 26.51
CA ILE A 685 -14.40 -1.77 27.34
C ILE A 685 -13.54 -2.82 26.60
N ILE A 686 -14.16 -3.72 25.84
CA ILE A 686 -13.42 -4.69 25.01
C ILE A 686 -12.61 -3.97 23.94
N MET A 687 -13.22 -3.08 23.16
CA MET A 687 -12.52 -2.33 22.11
C MET A 687 -11.37 -1.48 22.68
N ILE A 688 -11.61 -0.75 23.77
CA ILE A 688 -10.56 0.02 24.48
C ILE A 688 -9.42 -0.89 24.94
N SER A 689 -9.72 -2.11 25.39
CA SER A 689 -8.70 -3.08 25.84
C SER A 689 -7.92 -3.70 24.69
N VAL A 690 -8.56 -3.93 23.54
CA VAL A 690 -7.93 -4.50 22.34
C VAL A 690 -7.06 -3.47 21.61
N PHE A 691 -7.54 -2.24 21.43
CA PHE A 691 -6.69 -1.16 20.89
C PHE A 691 -5.61 -0.74 21.89
N GLY A 692 -5.95 -0.72 23.19
CA GLY A 692 -5.02 -0.37 24.26
C GLY A 692 -3.92 -1.40 24.51
N SER A 693 -4.02 -2.65 24.04
CA SER A 693 -2.92 -3.61 24.19
C SER A 693 -1.75 -3.32 23.23
N PHE A 694 -1.98 -2.59 22.14
CA PHE A 694 -0.91 -2.12 21.23
C PHE A 694 -0.01 -1.04 21.85
N LEU A 695 -0.37 -0.45 23.00
CA LEU A 695 0.54 0.36 23.83
C LEU A 695 1.74 -0.46 24.38
N LEU A 696 1.65 -1.78 24.35
CA LEU A 696 2.70 -2.70 24.82
C LEU A 696 3.64 -3.17 23.71
N GLU A 697 3.34 -2.86 22.45
CA GLU A 697 4.28 -3.11 21.35
C GLU A 697 5.49 -2.18 21.49
N SER A 698 6.62 -2.50 20.87
CA SER A 698 7.85 -1.72 20.88
C SER A 698 7.76 -0.45 20.01
N ASP A 699 7.22 -0.61 18.80
CA ASP A 699 7.08 0.44 17.78
C ASP A 699 6.22 1.64 18.23
N ALA A 700 6.73 2.85 17.98
CA ALA A 700 6.06 4.11 18.29
C ALA A 700 4.77 4.32 17.45
N THR A 701 4.73 3.82 16.22
CA THR A 701 3.55 3.93 15.34
C THR A 701 2.40 3.07 15.86
N ALA A 702 2.69 1.82 16.25
CA ALA A 702 1.77 0.90 16.90
C ALA A 702 1.22 1.47 18.22
N LYS A 703 2.10 1.98 19.10
CA LYS A 703 1.70 2.61 20.37
C LYS A 703 0.74 3.78 20.15
N SER A 704 1.11 4.72 19.28
CA SER A 704 0.33 5.95 19.04
C SER A 704 -1.00 5.67 18.36
N MET A 705 -1.05 4.77 17.38
CA MET A 705 -2.29 4.37 16.72
C MET A 705 -3.21 3.56 17.65
N GLY A 706 -2.66 2.63 18.43
CA GLY A 706 -3.39 1.86 19.44
C GLY A 706 -4.00 2.75 20.53
N PHE A 707 -3.22 3.72 21.05
CA PHE A 707 -3.72 4.73 21.97
C PHE A 707 -4.82 5.58 21.35
N ALA A 708 -4.58 6.14 20.16
CA ALA A 708 -5.53 7.04 19.51
C ALA A 708 -6.88 6.35 19.25
N LEU A 709 -6.86 5.07 18.86
CA LEU A 709 -8.09 4.27 18.69
C LEU A 709 -8.77 3.94 20.02
N ALA A 710 -8.02 3.56 21.04
CA ALA A 710 -8.56 3.30 22.38
C ALA A 710 -9.20 4.57 22.98
N ALA A 711 -8.52 5.71 22.89
CA ALA A 711 -9.03 7.02 23.30
C ALA A 711 -10.23 7.45 22.44
N GLY A 712 -10.19 7.23 21.12
CA GLY A 712 -11.28 7.53 20.19
C GLY A 712 -12.56 6.81 20.56
N VAL A 713 -12.48 5.48 20.77
CA VAL A 713 -13.61 4.68 21.23
C VAL A 713 -14.06 5.07 22.64
N ALA A 714 -13.14 5.38 23.56
CA ALA A 714 -13.50 5.79 24.92
C ALA A 714 -14.28 7.12 24.94
N VAL A 715 -13.80 8.13 24.23
CA VAL A 715 -14.43 9.45 24.12
C VAL A 715 -15.79 9.33 23.43
N ASP A 716 -15.86 8.63 22.29
CA ASP A 716 -17.09 8.46 21.53
C ASP A 716 -18.13 7.62 22.30
N ALA A 717 -17.77 6.46 22.84
CA ALA A 717 -18.72 5.61 23.54
C ALA A 717 -19.24 6.24 24.84
N PHE A 718 -18.37 6.83 25.67
CA PHE A 718 -18.76 7.34 26.99
C PHE A 718 -19.21 8.80 26.99
N LEU A 719 -18.50 9.73 26.33
CA LEU A 719 -18.88 11.14 26.33
C LEU A 719 -19.92 11.44 25.25
N VAL A 720 -19.75 10.91 24.04
CA VAL A 720 -20.68 11.20 22.94
C VAL A 720 -21.96 10.37 23.05
N ARG A 721 -21.87 9.04 23.02
CA ARG A 721 -23.06 8.17 22.90
C ARG A 721 -23.82 7.94 24.19
N MET A 722 -23.13 7.88 25.33
CA MET A 722 -23.79 7.71 26.62
C MET A 722 -24.26 9.01 27.27
N VAL A 723 -23.72 10.18 26.89
CA VAL A 723 -24.09 11.47 27.52
C VAL A 723 -24.61 12.51 26.52
N LEU A 724 -23.82 12.88 25.50
CA LEU A 724 -24.17 13.96 24.57
C LEU A 724 -25.40 13.62 23.70
N VAL A 725 -25.42 12.46 23.06
CA VAL A 725 -26.53 12.03 22.19
C VAL A 725 -27.85 11.89 22.98
N PRO A 726 -27.92 11.17 24.13
CA PRO A 726 -29.16 11.04 24.88
C PRO A 726 -29.66 12.39 25.42
N ALA A 727 -28.76 13.31 25.79
CA ALA A 727 -29.12 14.67 26.16
C ALA A 727 -29.77 15.44 24.99
N LEU A 728 -29.17 15.40 23.80
CA LEU A 728 -29.71 16.02 22.59
C LEU A 728 -31.07 15.43 22.19
N LEU A 729 -31.23 14.10 22.22
CA LEU A 729 -32.51 13.44 21.90
C LEU A 729 -33.65 13.87 22.83
N VAL A 730 -33.36 14.08 24.12
CA VAL A 730 -34.35 14.60 25.09
C VAL A 730 -34.66 16.09 24.85
N ILE A 731 -33.65 16.90 24.53
CA ILE A 731 -33.82 18.34 24.23
C ILE A 731 -34.65 18.56 22.97
N MET A 732 -34.35 17.82 21.90
CA MET A 732 -35.03 17.90 20.60
C MET A 732 -36.39 17.20 20.61
N GLY A 733 -36.57 16.23 21.52
CA GLY A 733 -37.84 15.57 21.78
C GLY A 733 -38.42 14.89 20.53
N LYS A 734 -39.63 15.26 20.14
CA LYS A 734 -40.29 14.70 18.94
C LYS A 734 -39.62 15.09 17.62
N TRP A 735 -38.84 16.17 17.58
CA TRP A 735 -38.14 16.60 16.36
C TRP A 735 -36.96 15.68 16.01
N SER A 736 -36.40 14.94 16.97
CA SER A 736 -35.35 13.95 16.75
C SER A 736 -35.69 12.94 15.64
N TRP A 737 -36.99 12.64 15.45
CA TRP A 737 -37.49 11.67 14.47
C TRP A 737 -38.13 12.33 13.23
N TRP A 738 -37.83 13.59 12.96
CA TRP A 738 -38.42 14.33 11.85
C TRP A 738 -37.74 14.02 10.51
N ILE A 739 -38.58 13.86 9.48
CA ILE A 739 -38.18 13.69 8.08
C ILE A 739 -39.22 14.34 7.13
N PRO A 740 -38.83 14.97 6.02
CA PRO A 740 -39.77 15.47 5.01
C PRO A 740 -40.53 14.33 4.31
N LYS A 741 -41.85 14.47 4.16
CA LYS A 741 -42.72 13.44 3.53
C LYS A 741 -42.35 13.10 2.09
N TRP A 742 -41.80 14.04 1.32
CA TRP A 742 -41.34 13.78 -0.04
C TRP A 742 -40.09 12.89 -0.05
N PHE A 743 -39.22 13.05 0.94
CA PHE A 743 -37.95 12.35 1.06
C PHE A 743 -38.15 10.93 1.60
N ASP A 744 -39.00 10.77 2.64
CA ASP A 744 -39.41 9.47 3.19
C ASP A 744 -40.06 8.52 2.17
N ARG A 745 -40.65 9.09 1.09
CA ARG A 745 -41.21 8.35 -0.06
C ARG A 745 -40.16 7.85 -1.05
N ILE A 746 -38.99 8.48 -1.11
CA ILE A 746 -37.87 8.12 -2.00
C ILE A 746 -36.95 7.10 -1.31
N LEU A 747 -36.81 7.18 0.03
CA LEU A 747 -35.94 6.29 0.78
C LEU A 747 -36.44 4.83 0.76
N PRO A 748 -35.59 3.84 0.41
CA PRO A 748 -35.95 2.43 0.46
C PRO A 748 -36.27 1.97 1.89
N ASP A 749 -37.12 0.96 2.01
CA ASP A 749 -37.56 0.41 3.30
C ASP A 749 -36.67 -0.74 3.77
N ILE A 750 -35.59 -0.33 4.45
CA ILE A 750 -34.59 -1.20 5.04
C ILE A 750 -35.03 -1.60 6.45
N ASP A 751 -35.67 -2.76 6.57
CA ASP A 751 -36.03 -3.34 7.87
C ASP A 751 -34.78 -3.86 8.61
N VAL A 752 -34.18 -2.99 9.43
CA VAL A 752 -33.08 -3.30 10.38
C VAL A 752 -33.63 -3.82 11.70
N GLU A 753 -34.70 -3.21 12.21
CA GLU A 753 -35.33 -3.50 13.51
C GLU A 753 -36.08 -4.85 13.55
N GLY A 754 -36.33 -5.47 12.38
CA GLY A 754 -37.04 -6.76 12.27
C GLY A 754 -38.56 -6.63 12.35
N THR A 755 -39.09 -5.45 12.08
CA THR A 755 -40.53 -5.14 12.08
C THR A 755 -41.32 -6.07 11.16
N LYS A 756 -40.79 -6.39 9.97
CA LYS A 756 -41.45 -7.31 9.03
C LYS A 756 -41.35 -8.77 9.48
N LEU A 757 -40.29 -9.14 10.19
CA LEU A 757 -40.16 -10.46 10.80
C LEU A 757 -41.19 -10.66 11.93
N ARG A 758 -41.32 -9.69 12.84
CA ARG A 758 -42.31 -9.71 13.92
C ARG A 758 -43.75 -9.72 13.39
N ALA A 759 -44.06 -8.92 12.37
CA ALA A 759 -45.38 -8.91 11.75
C ALA A 759 -45.74 -10.25 11.06
N LEU A 760 -44.76 -10.95 10.48
CA LEU A 760 -44.96 -12.31 9.97
C LEU A 760 -45.17 -13.32 11.10
N GLN A 761 -44.36 -13.27 12.17
CA GLN A 761 -44.49 -14.14 13.34
C GLN A 761 -45.85 -13.96 14.05
N GLN A 762 -46.31 -12.72 14.23
CA GLN A 762 -47.64 -12.43 14.79
C GLN A 762 -48.74 -12.98 13.90
N ARG A 763 -48.66 -12.77 12.58
CA ARG A 763 -49.68 -13.30 11.65
C ARG A 763 -49.71 -14.83 11.62
N ASP A 764 -48.56 -15.50 11.71
CA ASP A 764 -48.49 -16.96 11.78
C ASP A 764 -49.03 -17.46 13.14
N GLN A 765 -48.82 -16.72 14.24
CA GLN A 765 -49.41 -16.99 15.56
C GLN A 765 -50.94 -16.76 15.59
N ASP A 766 -51.44 -15.70 14.95
CA ASP A 766 -52.88 -15.41 14.84
C ASP A 766 -53.60 -16.50 14.02
N VAL A 767 -52.97 -17.00 12.95
CA VAL A 767 -53.48 -18.12 12.14
C VAL A 767 -53.43 -19.45 12.91
N ALA A 768 -52.41 -19.67 13.76
CA ALA A 768 -52.31 -20.87 14.60
C ALA A 768 -53.19 -20.80 15.87
N GLY A 769 -53.57 -19.61 16.31
CA GLY A 769 -54.33 -19.34 17.54
C GLY A 769 -55.82 -19.11 17.35
N ALA A 770 -56.33 -19.08 16.12
CA ALA A 770 -57.75 -18.93 15.84
C ALA A 770 -58.56 -20.15 16.34
N PRO A 771 -59.55 -19.98 17.23
CA PRO A 771 -60.38 -21.09 17.69
C PRO A 771 -61.39 -21.50 16.60
N ASP A 772 -61.50 -22.80 16.35
CA ASP A 772 -62.49 -23.40 15.46
C ASP A 772 -63.92 -23.10 15.94
N HIS A 773 -64.55 -22.08 15.35
CA HIS A 773 -65.98 -21.85 15.43
C HIS A 773 -66.62 -22.11 14.07
N ALA A 774 -67.33 -23.23 14.00
CA ALA A 774 -67.92 -23.77 12.78
C ALA A 774 -69.15 -22.99 12.30
N GLU A 775 -69.36 -22.99 10.99
CA GLU A 775 -70.72 -23.06 10.41
C GLU A 775 -70.73 -23.98 9.19
N SER A 776 -71.91 -24.47 8.81
CA SER A 776 -72.07 -25.81 8.24
C SER A 776 -72.81 -25.88 6.90
N ALA A 777 -72.45 -26.91 6.13
CA ALA A 777 -73.23 -27.56 5.07
C ALA A 777 -73.35 -26.86 3.69
N PRO A 778 -73.64 -27.60 2.60
CA PRO A 778 -73.92 -29.05 2.53
C PRO A 778 -72.91 -29.89 1.73
N VAL A 779 -72.98 -31.19 2.01
CA VAL A 779 -72.30 -32.29 1.32
C VAL A 779 -72.88 -32.52 -0.07
N ALA A 780 -72.03 -32.86 -1.04
CA ALA A 780 -72.39 -33.67 -2.20
C ALA A 780 -71.35 -34.79 -2.39
N GLU A 781 -71.85 -36.01 -2.58
CA GLU A 781 -71.10 -37.28 -2.66
C GLU A 781 -70.12 -37.31 -3.85
N ALA A 782 -68.85 -37.69 -3.69
CA ALA A 782 -68.24 -39.00 -3.39
C ALA A 782 -67.85 -39.79 -4.66
N GLY A 783 -66.56 -40.14 -4.77
CA GLY A 783 -65.97 -40.73 -5.98
C GLY A 783 -64.57 -41.35 -5.78
N ALA A 784 -64.45 -42.25 -4.80
CA ALA A 784 -63.42 -43.30 -4.62
C ALA A 784 -61.93 -43.04 -4.96
N MET A 785 -61.11 -43.04 -3.91
CA MET A 785 -59.70 -43.48 -3.87
C MET A 785 -59.58 -45.02 -4.15
N PRO A 786 -58.39 -45.64 -4.44
CA PRO A 786 -57.07 -45.30 -3.85
C PRO A 786 -55.79 -45.41 -4.73
N GLU A 787 -54.70 -44.96 -4.10
CA GLU A 787 -53.26 -45.18 -4.41
C GLU A 787 -52.86 -46.70 -4.35
N PRO A 788 -51.60 -47.18 -4.59
CA PRO A 788 -50.31 -46.44 -4.55
C PRO A 788 -49.11 -46.94 -5.44
N ALA A 789 -47.94 -46.35 -5.17
CA ALA A 789 -46.62 -47.02 -4.97
C ALA A 789 -45.54 -47.19 -6.10
N VAL A 790 -44.36 -46.60 -5.82
CA VAL A 790 -43.02 -47.24 -5.64
C VAL A 790 -42.22 -47.84 -6.84
N SER A 791 -41.00 -47.28 -7.01
CA SER A 791 -39.70 -47.85 -7.45
C SER A 791 -39.41 -48.53 -8.83
N ALA A 792 -38.40 -47.93 -9.50
CA ALA A 792 -37.13 -48.53 -9.94
C ALA A 792 -36.98 -49.44 -11.19
N SER A 793 -35.77 -49.32 -11.77
CA SER A 793 -34.97 -50.26 -12.59
C SER A 793 -35.36 -50.63 -14.05
N ALA A 794 -34.58 -50.03 -14.97
CA ALA A 794 -33.58 -50.69 -15.85
C ALA A 794 -33.96 -51.42 -17.17
N LEU A 795 -33.19 -51.04 -18.22
CA LEU A 795 -32.64 -51.83 -19.36
C LEU A 795 -33.51 -52.16 -20.61
N VAL A 796 -32.78 -52.43 -21.72
CA VAL A 796 -33.19 -53.06 -23.03
C VAL A 796 -33.85 -52.10 -24.06
N GLU A 797 -33.51 -52.03 -25.37
CA GLU A 797 -32.34 -52.41 -26.21
C GLU A 797 -32.43 -51.73 -27.63
N ARG A 798 -31.30 -51.69 -28.38
CA ARG A 798 -31.12 -51.71 -29.87
C ARG A 798 -31.47 -50.49 -30.77
N GLU A 799 -30.41 -49.82 -31.26
CA GLU A 799 -29.80 -49.93 -32.64
C GLU A 799 -30.68 -50.21 -33.89
N PRO A 800 -30.28 -49.82 -35.14
CA PRO A 800 -28.89 -49.77 -35.69
C PRO A 800 -28.53 -48.57 -36.62
N VAL A 801 -27.39 -48.45 -37.36
CA VAL A 801 -25.93 -48.74 -37.24
C VAL A 801 -25.25 -48.16 -38.51
N LEU A 802 -24.14 -47.38 -38.40
CA LEU A 802 -23.04 -47.12 -39.41
C LEU A 802 -22.31 -45.79 -39.09
N GLY A 803 -20.97 -45.65 -39.05
CA GLY A 803 -19.89 -46.65 -39.10
C GLY A 803 -18.60 -46.09 -39.75
N GLY A 804 -17.53 -45.86 -38.98
CA GLY A 804 -16.21 -45.41 -39.49
C GLY A 804 -15.10 -45.42 -38.43
N ARG A 805 -13.98 -46.11 -38.71
CA ARG A 805 -12.81 -46.43 -37.85
C ARG A 805 -11.55 -45.76 -38.45
N HIS A 806 -10.34 -45.65 -37.86
CA HIS A 806 -9.68 -45.93 -36.55
C HIS A 806 -8.30 -45.23 -36.61
N ALA A 807 -7.64 -44.91 -35.48
CA ALA A 807 -6.16 -44.91 -35.38
C ALA A 807 -5.65 -44.77 -33.93
N ALA A 808 -4.75 -45.66 -33.50
CA ALA A 808 -3.82 -45.59 -32.35
C ALA A 808 -2.74 -46.70 -32.54
N PRO A 809 -1.61 -46.75 -31.79
CA PRO A 809 -0.25 -46.73 -32.38
C PRO A 809 0.59 -48.00 -32.16
N ASP A 810 1.83 -48.06 -32.69
CA ASP A 810 3.05 -48.42 -31.91
C ASP A 810 4.41 -48.43 -32.68
N ASP A 811 5.48 -48.26 -31.90
CA ASP A 811 6.89 -48.73 -31.97
C ASP A 811 7.88 -48.55 -33.16
N GLY A 812 9.13 -48.14 -32.81
CA GLY A 812 10.33 -48.92 -33.16
C GLY A 812 11.55 -48.27 -33.87
N GLY A 813 12.67 -48.05 -33.14
CA GLY A 813 14.00 -48.55 -33.57
C GLY A 813 15.08 -47.64 -34.25
N ALA A 814 16.02 -47.13 -33.45
CA ALA A 814 17.51 -47.06 -33.62
C ALA A 814 18.22 -46.67 -34.95
N HIS A 815 19.25 -45.80 -34.86
CA HIS A 815 20.68 -46.13 -35.18
C HIS A 815 21.71 -45.06 -34.71
N ARG A 816 22.99 -45.46 -34.60
CA ARG A 816 24.17 -44.68 -34.08
C ARG A 816 24.99 -44.01 -35.21
N VAL A 817 25.91 -43.08 -34.86
CA VAL A 817 27.40 -43.23 -34.90
C VAL A 817 28.12 -41.89 -34.61
N SER A 818 29.32 -41.97 -34.01
CA SER A 818 30.18 -40.84 -33.61
C SER A 818 31.52 -40.77 -34.38
N ASP A 819 32.26 -39.68 -34.15
CA ASP A 819 33.74 -39.56 -34.06
C ASP A 819 34.65 -39.19 -35.26
N MET A 820 35.70 -38.45 -34.85
CA MET A 820 37.05 -38.24 -35.41
C MET A 820 37.30 -37.19 -36.53
N ALA A 821 38.50 -36.59 -36.67
CA ALA A 821 39.58 -36.21 -35.73
C ALA A 821 40.72 -35.47 -36.48
N THR A 822 41.54 -34.69 -35.74
CA THR A 822 42.95 -34.29 -36.02
C THR A 822 43.33 -33.43 -37.24
N GLY A 823 44.09 -32.36 -36.95
CA GLY A 823 45.01 -31.67 -37.86
C GLY A 823 46.02 -30.83 -37.06
N GLN A 824 47.28 -31.26 -36.98
CA GLN A 824 48.32 -30.72 -36.08
C GLN A 824 49.52 -30.21 -36.90
N VAL A 825 49.90 -28.93 -36.78
CA VAL A 825 51.11 -28.39 -37.45
C VAL A 825 51.86 -27.34 -36.61
N VAL A 826 53.01 -27.78 -36.07
CA VAL A 826 54.34 -27.10 -35.98
C VAL A 826 54.46 -25.69 -35.36
N ALA A 827 55.29 -25.59 -34.32
CA ALA A 827 55.85 -24.35 -33.80
C ALA A 827 57.08 -23.87 -34.59
N SER A 828 57.28 -22.55 -34.66
CA SER A 828 58.56 -21.91 -35.02
C SER A 828 58.86 -20.76 -34.05
N ALA A 829 60.13 -20.40 -33.89
CA ALA A 829 60.63 -19.56 -32.80
C ALA A 829 60.95 -18.11 -33.22
N ASN A 830 61.01 -17.23 -32.21
CA ASN A 830 61.48 -15.83 -32.25
C ASN A 830 60.53 -14.77 -32.87
N GLY A 831 59.24 -14.82 -32.50
CA GLY A 831 58.31 -13.69 -32.62
C GLY A 831 57.89 -13.15 -31.25
N ARG A 832 57.54 -11.85 -31.18
CA ARG A 832 56.83 -11.28 -30.02
C ARG A 832 55.39 -11.78 -30.14
N ALA A 833 54.97 -12.70 -29.28
CA ALA A 833 53.72 -13.42 -29.46
C ALA A 833 52.81 -13.30 -28.23
N ILE A 834 51.56 -12.90 -28.44
CA ILE A 834 50.48 -12.99 -27.45
C ILE A 834 49.74 -14.30 -27.72
N GLY A 835 49.91 -15.28 -26.84
CA GLY A 835 49.15 -16.54 -26.87
C GLY A 835 48.00 -16.54 -25.86
N GLY A 836 47.07 -17.47 -25.98
CA GLY A 836 45.96 -17.54 -25.02
C GLY A 836 44.91 -18.61 -25.33
N ARG A 837 43.87 -18.68 -24.51
CA ARG A 837 42.66 -19.49 -24.76
C ARG A 837 41.36 -18.71 -24.60
N VAL A 838 40.51 -18.79 -25.61
CA VAL A 838 39.14 -18.27 -25.61
C VAL A 838 38.19 -19.36 -25.12
N HIS A 839 37.40 -19.06 -24.09
CA HIS A 839 36.47 -19.99 -23.45
C HIS A 839 35.15 -19.29 -23.07
N ARG A 840 34.15 -20.07 -22.69
CA ARG A 840 32.88 -19.62 -22.10
C ARG A 840 32.97 -19.62 -20.57
N GLU A 841 32.00 -19.02 -19.90
CA GLU A 841 31.90 -18.99 -18.42
C GLU A 841 31.81 -20.41 -17.81
N ASP A 842 31.28 -21.39 -18.55
CA ASP A 842 31.25 -22.81 -18.18
C ASP A 842 32.61 -23.54 -18.35
N GLY A 843 33.65 -22.83 -18.79
CA GLY A 843 34.99 -23.36 -19.05
C GLY A 843 35.14 -24.11 -20.39
N GLN A 844 34.09 -24.24 -21.21
CA GLN A 844 34.19 -24.84 -22.54
C GLN A 844 34.97 -23.92 -23.49
N PRO A 845 35.86 -24.45 -24.35
CA PRO A 845 36.53 -23.64 -25.36
C PRO A 845 35.54 -23.05 -26.37
N VAL A 846 35.88 -21.88 -26.92
CA VAL A 846 35.18 -21.26 -28.05
C VAL A 846 36.02 -21.48 -29.31
N PRO A 847 35.60 -22.36 -30.23
CA PRO A 847 36.35 -22.63 -31.46
C PRO A 847 36.30 -21.46 -32.43
N ASP A 848 37.32 -21.35 -33.28
CA ASP A 848 37.37 -20.46 -34.46
C ASP A 848 37.13 -18.96 -34.17
N ALA A 849 37.36 -18.52 -32.92
CA ALA A 849 37.23 -17.11 -32.52
C ALA A 849 38.18 -16.21 -33.36
N ALA A 850 37.67 -15.12 -33.91
CA ALA A 850 38.44 -14.15 -34.67
C ALA A 850 39.07 -13.12 -33.72
N LEU A 851 40.40 -12.98 -33.78
CA LEU A 851 41.17 -12.05 -32.96
C LEU A 851 41.73 -10.91 -33.81
N THR A 852 41.53 -9.68 -33.38
CA THR A 852 42.04 -8.47 -34.03
C THR A 852 42.80 -7.62 -33.03
N LEU A 853 44.05 -7.28 -33.35
CA LEU A 853 44.86 -6.38 -32.55
C LEU A 853 44.82 -4.98 -33.17
N ILE A 854 44.46 -3.97 -32.39
CA ILE A 854 44.41 -2.55 -32.81
C ILE A 854 45.40 -1.69 -32.01
N ASP A 855 45.95 -0.65 -32.64
CA ASP A 855 46.79 0.35 -31.97
C ASP A 855 45.95 1.38 -31.17
N PRO A 856 46.55 2.20 -30.30
CA PRO A 856 45.83 3.22 -29.51
C PRO A 856 45.25 4.37 -30.36
N ARG A 857 45.44 4.35 -31.69
CA ARG A 857 44.84 5.29 -32.66
C ARG A 857 43.68 4.65 -33.42
N GLY A 858 43.31 3.41 -33.09
CA GLY A 858 42.21 2.67 -33.70
C GLY A 858 42.56 1.91 -34.98
N HIS A 859 43.83 1.89 -35.41
CA HIS A 859 44.22 1.12 -36.60
C HIS A 859 44.38 -0.36 -36.28
N GLN A 860 43.79 -1.23 -37.09
CA GLN A 860 44.12 -2.65 -37.06
C GLN A 860 45.57 -2.89 -37.47
N VAL A 861 46.33 -3.54 -36.60
CA VAL A 861 47.76 -3.86 -36.80
C VAL A 861 48.05 -5.35 -36.98
N SER A 862 47.17 -6.24 -36.47
CA SER A 862 47.34 -7.69 -36.58
C SER A 862 45.98 -8.40 -36.53
N ARG A 863 45.90 -9.63 -37.06
CA ARG A 863 44.71 -10.49 -36.98
C ARG A 863 45.12 -11.95 -36.93
N ALA A 864 44.40 -12.74 -36.12
CA ALA A 864 44.55 -14.18 -36.01
C ALA A 864 43.17 -14.85 -35.85
N THR A 865 43.13 -16.18 -35.87
CA THR A 865 41.96 -16.98 -35.52
C THR A 865 42.39 -18.03 -34.50
N GLY A 866 41.56 -18.26 -33.48
CA GLY A 866 41.75 -19.37 -32.53
C GLY A 866 41.54 -20.72 -33.20
N ASP A 867 42.13 -21.76 -32.62
CA ASP A 867 41.91 -23.15 -33.03
C ASP A 867 40.61 -23.74 -32.47
N SER A 868 40.30 -24.97 -32.86
CA SER A 868 39.10 -25.69 -32.39
C SER A 868 39.12 -26.06 -30.90
N GLY A 869 40.27 -25.92 -30.23
CA GLY A 869 40.42 -26.01 -28.77
C GLY A 869 40.41 -24.63 -28.08
N GLY A 870 40.03 -23.57 -28.79
CA GLY A 870 39.98 -22.18 -28.32
C GLY A 870 41.36 -21.53 -28.15
N SER A 871 42.47 -22.19 -28.48
CA SER A 871 43.81 -21.64 -28.30
C SER A 871 44.19 -20.72 -29.45
N TYR A 872 44.86 -19.61 -29.16
CA TYR A 872 45.28 -18.65 -30.18
C TYR A 872 46.73 -18.18 -30.01
N THR A 873 47.28 -17.60 -31.07
CA THR A 873 48.53 -16.82 -31.03
C THR A 873 48.43 -15.66 -32.01
N ILE A 874 48.79 -14.45 -31.58
CA ILE A 874 48.77 -13.22 -32.40
C ILE A 874 50.00 -12.36 -32.10
N GLU A 875 50.65 -11.83 -33.14
CA GLU A 875 51.90 -11.07 -33.00
C GLU A 875 51.68 -9.56 -33.22
N PRO A 876 52.07 -8.67 -32.26
CA PRO A 876 52.18 -7.23 -32.48
C PRO A 876 53.37 -6.85 -33.38
N PRO A 877 53.27 -5.81 -34.22
CA PRO A 877 54.37 -5.37 -35.09
C PRO A 877 55.51 -4.64 -34.34
N ALA A 878 55.25 -4.05 -33.18
CA ALA A 878 56.22 -3.31 -32.36
C ALA A 878 55.89 -3.46 -30.86
N PRO A 879 56.81 -3.13 -29.93
CA PRO A 879 56.49 -3.01 -28.51
C PRO A 879 55.57 -1.80 -28.27
N GLY A 880 54.54 -1.95 -27.45
CA GLY A 880 53.59 -0.88 -27.15
C GLY A 880 52.29 -1.35 -26.52
N ALA A 881 51.41 -0.40 -26.21
CA ALA A 881 50.03 -0.70 -25.82
C ALA A 881 49.18 -0.95 -27.07
N TYR A 882 48.33 -1.97 -27.01
CA TYR A 882 47.38 -2.38 -28.03
C TYR A 882 46.05 -2.77 -27.37
N VAL A 883 44.97 -2.85 -28.14
CA VAL A 883 43.73 -3.52 -27.71
C VAL A 883 43.57 -4.81 -28.51
N LEU A 884 43.38 -5.92 -27.81
CA LEU A 884 43.04 -7.21 -28.39
C LEU A 884 41.52 -7.40 -28.34
N ILE A 885 40.89 -7.38 -29.51
CA ILE A 885 39.46 -7.63 -29.69
C ILE A 885 39.29 -9.08 -30.13
N VAL A 886 38.39 -9.81 -29.47
CA VAL A 886 38.05 -11.20 -29.80
C VAL A 886 36.56 -11.31 -30.01
N SER A 887 36.17 -11.88 -31.15
CA SER A 887 34.77 -12.11 -31.52
C SER A 887 34.56 -13.55 -31.98
N ALA A 888 33.44 -14.14 -31.61
CA ALA A 888 33.03 -15.47 -32.05
C ALA A 888 31.53 -15.45 -32.34
N ASN A 889 31.07 -16.28 -33.28
CA ASN A 889 29.66 -16.31 -33.63
C ASN A 889 28.82 -16.82 -32.43
N GLY A 890 27.66 -16.21 -32.18
CA GLY A 890 26.82 -16.51 -31.03
C GLY A 890 27.39 -16.10 -29.66
N HIS A 891 28.39 -15.20 -29.62
CA HIS A 891 28.97 -14.67 -28.38
C HIS A 891 29.17 -13.15 -28.49
N GLN A 892 29.08 -12.42 -27.37
CA GLN A 892 29.45 -11.01 -27.32
C GLN A 892 30.97 -10.85 -27.54
N PRO A 893 31.43 -9.90 -28.38
CA PRO A 893 32.84 -9.60 -28.53
C PRO A 893 33.46 -9.02 -27.26
N ALA A 894 34.63 -9.50 -26.86
CA ALA A 894 35.41 -8.94 -25.76
C ALA A 894 36.59 -8.12 -26.29
N ALA A 895 36.96 -7.04 -25.58
CA ALA A 895 38.12 -6.22 -25.89
C ALA A 895 38.98 -6.02 -24.63
N VAL A 896 40.28 -6.34 -24.71
CA VAL A 896 41.21 -6.27 -23.58
C VAL A 896 42.47 -5.50 -23.96
N ASN A 897 42.92 -4.59 -23.10
CA ASN A 897 44.15 -3.84 -23.29
C ASN A 897 45.37 -4.73 -23.02
N VAL A 898 46.31 -4.76 -23.95
CA VAL A 898 47.55 -5.58 -23.89
C VAL A 898 48.76 -4.68 -24.09
N THR A 899 49.70 -4.68 -23.12
CA THR A 899 50.95 -3.93 -23.24
C THR A 899 52.10 -4.90 -23.52
N THR A 900 52.66 -4.80 -24.72
CA THR A 900 53.64 -5.75 -25.24
C THR A 900 55.06 -5.23 -25.02
N VAL A 901 55.86 -6.05 -24.34
CA VAL A 901 57.30 -5.84 -24.10
C VAL A 901 58.05 -7.00 -24.76
N ASP A 902 59.39 -6.94 -24.87
CA ASP A 902 60.16 -8.03 -25.48
C ASP A 902 59.98 -9.37 -24.73
N GLY A 903 59.21 -10.27 -25.33
CA GLY A 903 58.85 -11.59 -24.77
C GLY A 903 57.55 -12.12 -25.38
N ALA A 904 57.18 -13.34 -24.98
CA ALA A 904 55.84 -13.89 -25.23
C ALA A 904 54.96 -13.68 -24.01
N GLN A 905 53.70 -13.29 -24.21
CA GLN A 905 52.70 -13.11 -23.15
C GLN A 905 51.56 -14.11 -23.32
N ARG A 906 50.90 -14.46 -22.22
CA ARG A 906 49.73 -15.34 -22.23
C ARG A 906 48.51 -14.65 -21.61
N ILE A 907 47.39 -14.64 -22.34
CA ILE A 907 46.13 -14.01 -21.93
C ILE A 907 44.98 -14.95 -22.30
N ASP A 908 44.37 -15.62 -21.32
CA ASP A 908 43.17 -16.42 -21.56
C ASP A 908 41.94 -15.48 -21.40
N LEU A 909 40.90 -15.67 -22.22
CA LEU A 909 39.77 -14.75 -22.41
C LEU A 909 38.42 -15.48 -22.35
N THR A 910 37.42 -14.86 -21.73
CA THR A 910 36.06 -15.42 -21.62
C THR A 910 35.10 -14.63 -22.51
N LEU A 911 34.28 -15.32 -23.32
CA LEU A 911 33.21 -14.70 -24.12
C LEU A 911 31.83 -15.14 -23.58
N GLN A 912 30.95 -14.16 -23.36
CA GLN A 912 29.57 -14.41 -22.94
C GLN A 912 28.70 -14.80 -24.15
N GLY A 913 27.77 -15.74 -23.96
CA GLY A 913 26.87 -16.19 -25.03
C GLY A 913 25.81 -15.14 -25.39
N SER A 914 25.59 -14.91 -26.69
CA SER A 914 24.53 -14.03 -27.17
C SER A 914 23.28 -14.85 -27.55
N GLY A 915 22.18 -14.68 -26.82
CA GLY A 915 20.91 -15.30 -27.17
C GLY A 915 20.17 -14.60 -28.32
N GLU A 916 19.02 -15.16 -28.69
CA GLU A 916 18.15 -14.71 -29.78
C GLU A 916 16.67 -14.92 -29.38
N LEU A 917 15.89 -13.84 -29.44
CA LEU A 917 14.45 -13.83 -29.25
C LEU A 917 13.77 -13.47 -30.58
N SER A 918 13.18 -14.47 -31.24
CA SER A 918 12.58 -14.33 -32.58
C SER A 918 11.11 -14.76 -32.62
N GLY A 919 10.40 -14.46 -33.71
CA GLY A 919 8.96 -14.71 -33.79
C GLY A 919 8.29 -14.09 -35.01
N VAL A 920 6.97 -14.21 -35.11
CA VAL A 920 6.13 -13.56 -36.14
C VAL A 920 5.17 -12.57 -35.49
N VAL A 921 5.13 -11.32 -35.96
CA VAL A 921 4.05 -10.37 -35.65
C VAL A 921 2.90 -10.57 -36.63
N ARG A 922 1.68 -10.78 -36.12
CA ARG A 922 0.48 -11.10 -36.90
C ARG A 922 -0.76 -10.38 -36.37
N THR A 923 -1.75 -10.19 -37.23
CA THR A 923 -3.09 -9.71 -36.84
C THR A 923 -3.91 -10.83 -36.18
N SER A 924 -5.03 -10.47 -35.54
CA SER A 924 -6.01 -11.45 -35.02
C SER A 924 -6.65 -12.36 -36.09
N VAL A 925 -6.53 -12.00 -37.38
CA VAL A 925 -6.93 -12.83 -38.53
C VAL A 925 -5.76 -13.68 -39.06
N ARG A 926 -4.62 -13.67 -38.35
CA ARG A 926 -3.35 -14.36 -38.67
C ARG A 926 -2.61 -13.87 -39.91
N GLU A 927 -2.90 -12.67 -40.40
CA GLU A 927 -2.11 -12.04 -41.47
C GLU A 927 -0.80 -11.48 -40.89
N PRO A 928 0.34 -11.58 -41.59
CA PRO A 928 1.62 -11.05 -41.10
C PRO A 928 1.62 -9.51 -41.12
N VAL A 929 2.15 -8.90 -40.06
CA VAL A 929 2.28 -7.44 -39.95
C VAL A 929 3.72 -7.05 -40.26
N SER A 930 3.95 -6.34 -41.36
CA SER A 930 5.26 -5.82 -41.74
C SER A 930 5.52 -4.44 -41.14
N GLY A 931 6.76 -4.15 -40.76
CA GLY A 931 7.15 -2.84 -40.22
C GLY A 931 6.72 -2.58 -38.77
N ALA A 932 6.28 -3.61 -38.04
CA ALA A 932 6.03 -3.51 -36.61
C ALA A 932 7.36 -3.40 -35.86
N THR A 933 7.48 -2.40 -34.99
CA THR A 933 8.63 -2.27 -34.08
C THR A 933 8.41 -3.22 -32.92
N VAL A 934 9.37 -4.11 -32.67
CA VAL A 934 9.39 -5.03 -31.54
C VAL A 934 10.55 -4.64 -30.63
N THR A 935 10.25 -4.33 -29.38
CA THR A 935 11.22 -3.92 -28.36
C THR A 935 11.20 -4.89 -27.20
N VAL A 936 12.36 -5.27 -26.72
CA VAL A 936 12.57 -6.15 -25.56
C VAL A 936 13.15 -5.28 -24.46
N THR A 937 12.44 -5.16 -23.34
CA THR A 937 12.92 -4.47 -22.15
C THR A 937 13.14 -5.45 -21.00
N ASP A 938 14.10 -5.17 -20.15
CA ASP A 938 14.27 -5.89 -18.89
C ASP A 938 13.20 -5.48 -17.84
N LEU A 939 13.39 -5.92 -16.58
CA LEU A 939 12.50 -5.58 -15.47
C LEU A 939 12.62 -4.10 -15.02
N ARG A 940 13.69 -3.40 -15.40
CA ARG A 940 13.93 -1.98 -15.10
C ARG A 940 13.42 -1.06 -16.23
N GLY A 941 13.03 -1.63 -17.36
CA GLY A 941 12.54 -0.92 -18.55
C GLY A 941 13.63 -0.58 -19.57
N GLU A 942 14.88 -1.00 -19.34
CA GLU A 942 16.00 -0.77 -20.25
C GLU A 942 15.89 -1.62 -21.52
N VAL A 943 16.22 -1.04 -22.67
CA VAL A 943 16.05 -1.70 -23.98
C VAL A 943 17.22 -2.63 -24.28
N VAL A 944 17.05 -3.91 -23.93
CA VAL A 944 18.05 -4.98 -24.15
C VAL A 944 18.02 -5.55 -25.58
N GLY A 945 16.99 -5.26 -26.37
CA GLY A 945 16.90 -5.71 -27.75
C GLY A 945 15.80 -5.00 -28.53
N ALA A 946 16.00 -4.81 -29.83
CA ALA A 946 14.99 -4.26 -30.72
C ALA A 946 15.08 -4.90 -32.11
N ALA A 947 13.93 -5.05 -32.76
CA ALA A 947 13.80 -5.53 -34.13
C ALA A 947 12.63 -4.82 -34.83
N VAL A 948 12.59 -4.90 -36.16
CA VAL A 948 11.44 -4.47 -36.97
C VAL A 948 10.99 -5.68 -37.78
N SER A 949 9.69 -5.96 -37.82
CA SER A 949 9.16 -7.13 -38.52
C SER A 949 9.31 -7.01 -40.04
N ALA A 950 9.72 -8.11 -40.67
CA ALA A 950 9.88 -8.25 -42.11
C ALA A 950 8.53 -8.38 -42.84
N ALA A 951 8.57 -8.52 -44.17
CA ALA A 951 7.37 -8.58 -45.02
C ALA A 951 6.47 -9.81 -44.76
N ASP A 952 7.03 -10.87 -44.18
CA ASP A 952 6.36 -12.08 -43.71
C ASP A 952 6.02 -12.03 -42.21
N GLY A 953 6.26 -10.88 -41.56
CA GLY A 953 6.04 -10.64 -40.14
C GLY A 953 7.15 -11.15 -39.23
N GLU A 954 8.21 -11.81 -39.74
CA GLU A 954 9.27 -12.33 -38.88
C GLU A 954 10.12 -11.21 -38.25
N TYR A 955 10.48 -11.37 -36.98
CA TYR A 955 11.38 -10.51 -36.22
C TYR A 955 12.41 -11.35 -35.44
N ALA A 956 13.59 -10.77 -35.16
CA ALA A 956 14.65 -11.44 -34.39
C ALA A 956 15.51 -10.43 -33.61
N CYS A 957 15.34 -10.38 -32.29
CA CYS A 957 16.15 -9.59 -31.36
C CYS A 957 17.36 -10.42 -30.94
N HIS A 958 18.56 -9.99 -31.35
CA HIS A 958 19.81 -10.68 -31.06
C HIS A 958 20.49 -10.07 -29.83
N GLY A 959 21.23 -10.87 -29.05
CA GLY A 959 21.95 -10.41 -27.85
C GLY A 959 21.18 -10.53 -26.54
N VAL A 960 19.92 -10.98 -26.58
CA VAL A 960 19.08 -11.16 -25.38
C VAL A 960 19.58 -12.36 -24.56
N VAL A 961 20.07 -12.13 -23.34
CA VAL A 961 20.55 -13.21 -22.45
C VAL A 961 19.39 -13.93 -21.77
N ALA A 962 19.65 -15.06 -21.10
CA ALA A 962 18.60 -15.76 -20.34
C ALA A 962 18.08 -14.89 -19.19
N GLY A 963 16.77 -14.82 -19.00
CA GLY A 963 16.13 -13.89 -18.06
C GLY A 963 14.65 -13.63 -18.37
N THR A 964 13.99 -12.82 -17.54
CA THR A 964 12.60 -12.40 -17.76
C THR A 964 12.56 -10.99 -18.32
N TYR A 965 11.79 -10.80 -19.39
CA TYR A 965 11.71 -9.56 -20.17
C TYR A 965 10.27 -9.22 -20.52
N THR A 966 10.01 -7.96 -20.80
CA THR A 966 8.77 -7.53 -21.45
C THR A 966 9.03 -7.30 -22.92
N LEU A 967 8.30 -8.02 -23.78
CA LEU A 967 8.33 -7.82 -25.22
C LEU A 967 7.13 -6.96 -25.65
N VAL A 968 7.41 -5.79 -26.20
CA VAL A 968 6.43 -4.82 -26.69
C VAL A 968 6.45 -4.81 -28.22
N ALA A 969 5.31 -4.96 -28.86
CA ALA A 969 5.16 -4.82 -30.31
C ALA A 969 4.18 -3.69 -30.65
N VAL A 970 4.58 -2.83 -31.59
CA VAL A 970 3.84 -1.64 -32.02
C VAL A 970 3.79 -1.60 -33.55
N ALA A 971 2.61 -1.43 -34.13
CA ALA A 971 2.42 -1.20 -35.56
C ALA A 971 1.34 -0.14 -35.80
N ALA A 972 1.45 0.60 -36.91
CA ALA A 972 0.46 1.62 -37.26
C ALA A 972 -0.93 0.99 -37.52
N GLY A 973 -1.99 1.56 -36.96
CA GLY A 973 -3.36 1.05 -37.09
C GLY A 973 -3.63 -0.24 -36.30
N ALA A 974 -2.74 -0.64 -35.39
CA ALA A 974 -2.92 -1.79 -34.53
C ALA A 974 -2.61 -1.45 -33.06
N ARG A 975 -3.32 -2.08 -32.14
CA ARG A 975 -3.15 -1.83 -30.70
C ARG A 975 -1.77 -2.35 -30.25
N PRO A 976 -0.96 -1.54 -29.55
CA PRO A 976 0.27 -2.02 -28.93
C PRO A 976 0.02 -3.19 -27.99
N THR A 977 0.79 -4.26 -28.14
CA THR A 977 0.75 -5.44 -27.27
C THR A 977 2.06 -5.52 -26.49
N ALA A 978 1.99 -5.65 -25.16
CA ALA A 978 3.12 -5.90 -24.29
C ALA A 978 2.93 -7.24 -23.57
N THR A 979 3.93 -8.12 -23.63
CA THR A 979 3.87 -9.47 -23.08
C THR A 979 5.14 -9.79 -22.32
N THR A 980 5.02 -10.17 -21.05
CA THR A 980 6.14 -10.69 -20.26
C THR A 980 6.46 -12.12 -20.67
N LEU A 981 7.75 -12.41 -20.91
CA LEU A 981 8.25 -13.72 -21.30
C LEU A 981 9.58 -14.02 -20.59
N THR A 982 9.93 -15.31 -20.47
CA THR A 982 11.20 -15.75 -19.88
C THR A 982 12.03 -16.45 -20.95
N VAL A 983 13.16 -15.85 -21.32
CA VAL A 983 14.14 -16.44 -22.24
C VAL A 983 14.92 -17.51 -21.47
N PRO A 984 14.92 -18.77 -21.94
CA PRO A 984 15.55 -19.89 -21.24
C PRO A 984 17.09 -19.81 -21.28
N ALA A 985 17.75 -20.58 -20.42
CA ALA A 985 19.22 -20.68 -20.32
C ALA A 985 19.94 -21.05 -21.62
N SER A 986 19.24 -21.57 -22.64
CA SER A 986 19.77 -21.78 -24.00
C SER A 986 19.95 -20.49 -24.80
N GLY A 987 19.50 -19.34 -24.27
CA GLY A 987 19.47 -18.05 -24.93
C GLY A 987 18.47 -17.94 -26.07
N ARG A 988 17.77 -19.02 -26.46
CA ARG A 988 16.88 -19.02 -27.64
C ARG A 988 15.42 -19.19 -27.26
N LEU A 989 14.59 -18.23 -27.67
CA LEU A 989 13.14 -18.29 -27.52
C LEU A 989 12.46 -17.86 -28.82
N ARG A 990 11.48 -18.66 -29.29
CA ARG A 990 10.56 -18.23 -30.35
C ARG A 990 9.20 -17.88 -29.74
N PHE A 991 8.72 -16.66 -29.97
CA PHE A 991 7.46 -16.16 -29.43
C PHE A 991 6.73 -15.33 -30.50
N ASP A 992 5.49 -15.68 -30.85
CA ASP A 992 4.73 -14.93 -31.86
C ASP A 992 3.81 -13.91 -31.19
N VAL A 993 3.65 -12.73 -31.80
CA VAL A 993 2.86 -11.62 -31.24
C VAL A 993 1.60 -11.39 -32.07
N GLU A 994 0.46 -11.33 -31.40
CA GLU A 994 -0.82 -10.97 -32.01
C GLU A 994 -1.14 -9.50 -31.70
N LEU A 995 -1.37 -8.71 -32.75
CA LEU A 995 -1.83 -7.32 -32.66
C LEU A 995 -3.30 -7.23 -33.05
N ALA A 996 -4.11 -6.62 -32.19
CA ALA A 996 -5.51 -6.34 -32.50
C ALA A 996 -5.62 -5.12 -33.43
N PRO A 997 -6.48 -5.14 -34.46
CA PRO A 997 -6.69 -3.96 -35.31
C PRO A 997 -7.33 -2.82 -34.50
N MET A 998 -6.91 -1.58 -34.80
CA MET A 998 -7.64 -0.38 -34.39
C MET A 998 -8.51 0.09 -35.55
N ALA A 999 -9.63 0.73 -35.22
CA ALA A 999 -10.56 1.31 -36.18
C ALA A 999 -10.39 2.84 -36.25
N MET A 1000 -10.85 3.41 -37.36
CA MET A 1000 -10.88 4.85 -37.60
C MET A 1000 -12.33 5.31 -37.76
N LEU A 1001 -12.78 6.18 -36.87
CA LEU A 1001 -14.12 6.78 -36.93
C LEU A 1001 -14.03 8.11 -37.68
N SER A 1002 -14.56 8.16 -38.89
CA SER A 1002 -14.73 9.39 -39.67
C SER A 1002 -16.21 9.80 -39.73
N GLY A 1003 -16.50 11.02 -40.17
CA GLY A 1003 -17.87 11.49 -40.31
C GLY A 1003 -17.97 12.99 -40.56
N THR A 1004 -19.17 13.50 -40.82
CA THR A 1004 -19.41 14.96 -40.92
C THR A 1004 -20.34 15.50 -39.85
N VAL A 1005 -20.03 16.70 -39.35
CA VAL A 1005 -20.93 17.48 -38.48
C VAL A 1005 -21.68 18.49 -39.33
N ARG A 1006 -23.02 18.44 -39.28
CA ARG A 1006 -23.90 19.34 -40.06
C ARG A 1006 -24.95 20.04 -39.18
N ALA A 1007 -25.25 21.30 -39.49
CA ALA A 1007 -26.29 22.11 -38.85
C ALA A 1007 -27.11 22.83 -39.93
N ASP A 1008 -28.45 22.85 -39.82
CA ASP A 1008 -29.38 23.58 -40.70
C ASP A 1008 -29.14 23.47 -42.23
N GLY A 1009 -28.57 22.33 -42.67
CA GLY A 1009 -28.28 22.04 -44.08
C GLY A 1009 -26.87 22.40 -44.55
N GLY A 1010 -26.02 22.98 -43.71
CA GLY A 1010 -24.60 23.24 -43.97
C GLY A 1010 -23.66 22.38 -43.11
N SER A 1011 -22.42 22.24 -43.57
CA SER A 1011 -21.32 21.67 -42.77
C SER A 1011 -20.84 22.64 -41.70
N VAL A 1012 -20.39 22.12 -40.55
CA VAL A 1012 -19.90 22.94 -39.43
C VAL A 1012 -18.40 22.83 -39.30
N TYR A 1013 -17.70 23.96 -39.49
CA TYR A 1013 -16.24 24.08 -39.30
C TYR A 1013 -15.86 24.29 -37.83
N ASP A 1014 -14.71 23.74 -37.42
CA ASP A 1014 -14.11 23.86 -36.08
C ASP A 1014 -15.01 23.40 -34.91
N ALA A 1015 -15.92 22.47 -35.17
CA ALA A 1015 -16.67 21.77 -34.13
C ALA A 1015 -15.76 20.73 -33.45
N GLU A 1016 -15.75 20.71 -32.12
CA GLU A 1016 -15.01 19.73 -31.34
C GLU A 1016 -15.83 18.45 -31.23
N VAL A 1017 -15.30 17.34 -31.73
CA VAL A 1017 -15.92 16.02 -31.67
C VAL A 1017 -15.15 15.17 -30.65
N THR A 1018 -15.83 14.77 -29.58
CA THR A 1018 -15.30 13.89 -28.54
C THR A 1018 -15.94 12.50 -28.65
N VAL A 1019 -15.11 11.46 -28.66
CA VAL A 1019 -15.56 10.06 -28.60
C VAL A 1019 -15.43 9.59 -27.15
N LEU A 1020 -16.54 9.13 -26.58
CA LEU A 1020 -16.63 8.61 -25.20
C LEU A 1020 -16.85 7.10 -25.22
N ASP A 1021 -16.23 6.37 -24.30
CA ASP A 1021 -16.52 4.94 -24.10
C ASP A 1021 -17.83 4.70 -23.31
N ARG A 1022 -18.13 3.42 -23.00
CA ARG A 1022 -19.32 3.05 -22.20
C ARG A 1022 -19.30 3.55 -20.75
N SER A 1023 -18.14 3.92 -20.21
CA SER A 1023 -18.01 4.51 -18.87
C SER A 1023 -18.21 6.04 -18.89
N GLY A 1024 -18.19 6.65 -20.08
CA GLY A 1024 -18.26 8.10 -20.28
C GLY A 1024 -16.87 8.77 -20.31
N ALA A 1025 -15.79 7.99 -20.31
CA ALA A 1025 -14.43 8.52 -20.43
C ALA A 1025 -14.11 8.89 -21.89
N ALA A 1026 -13.42 10.00 -22.11
CA ALA A 1026 -13.00 10.42 -23.45
C ALA A 1026 -11.83 9.57 -23.94
N VAL A 1027 -12.01 8.89 -25.06
CA VAL A 1027 -11.02 8.01 -25.69
C VAL A 1027 -10.37 8.62 -26.94
N GLY A 1028 -10.96 9.68 -27.50
CA GLY A 1028 -10.40 10.41 -28.63
C GLY A 1028 -11.13 11.71 -28.90
N THR A 1029 -10.42 12.68 -29.48
CA THR A 1029 -10.97 13.97 -29.91
C THR A 1029 -10.49 14.36 -31.29
N ALA A 1030 -11.35 15.03 -32.06
CA ALA A 1030 -11.03 15.62 -33.35
C ALA A 1030 -11.74 16.97 -33.50
N ARG A 1031 -11.29 17.78 -34.46
CA ARG A 1031 -11.99 19.00 -34.88
C ARG A 1031 -12.39 18.87 -36.34
N THR A 1032 -13.50 19.49 -36.72
CA THR A 1032 -13.99 19.42 -38.10
C THR A 1032 -13.26 20.37 -39.05
N ASP A 1033 -12.98 19.88 -40.26
CA ASP A 1033 -12.44 20.68 -41.36
C ASP A 1033 -13.49 21.63 -41.99
N MET A 1034 -13.09 22.38 -43.02
CA MET A 1034 -13.97 23.37 -43.68
C MET A 1034 -15.19 22.74 -44.36
N ASP A 1035 -15.12 21.45 -44.71
CA ASP A 1035 -16.24 20.66 -45.26
C ASP A 1035 -17.04 19.95 -44.16
N GLY A 1036 -16.72 20.21 -42.88
CA GLY A 1036 -17.36 19.66 -41.69
C GLY A 1036 -16.92 18.24 -41.32
N ARG A 1037 -15.86 17.70 -41.94
CA ARG A 1037 -15.37 16.34 -41.70
C ARG A 1037 -14.49 16.26 -40.47
N TYR A 1038 -14.68 15.22 -39.66
CA TYR A 1038 -13.75 14.83 -38.60
C TYR A 1038 -13.25 13.40 -38.84
N ALA A 1039 -12.12 13.06 -38.22
CA ALA A 1039 -11.67 11.68 -38.10
C ALA A 1039 -10.93 11.47 -36.78
N VAL A 1040 -11.25 10.37 -36.09
CA VAL A 1040 -10.62 9.91 -34.85
C VAL A 1040 -10.05 8.52 -35.12
N ALA A 1041 -8.73 8.42 -35.18
CA ALA A 1041 -8.01 7.16 -35.37
C ALA A 1041 -7.80 6.41 -34.04
N ASP A 1042 -7.22 5.21 -34.13
CA ASP A 1042 -6.74 4.41 -33.00
C ASP A 1042 -7.82 4.03 -31.96
N LEU A 1043 -9.07 3.88 -32.40
CA LEU A 1043 -10.18 3.42 -31.55
C LEU A 1043 -10.25 1.88 -31.53
N PRO A 1044 -10.31 1.25 -30.34
CA PRO A 1044 -10.63 -0.18 -30.24
C PRO A 1044 -12.02 -0.52 -30.81
N GLU A 1045 -12.28 -1.80 -31.10
CA GLU A 1045 -13.65 -2.26 -31.34
C GLU A 1045 -14.51 -2.11 -30.08
N GLY A 1046 -15.70 -1.52 -30.19
CA GLY A 1046 -16.53 -1.20 -29.03
C GLY A 1046 -17.79 -0.40 -29.36
N GLU A 1047 -18.61 -0.11 -28.35
CA GLU A 1047 -19.67 0.91 -28.49
C GLU A 1047 -19.20 2.21 -27.85
N TYR A 1048 -19.36 3.30 -28.61
CA TYR A 1048 -18.93 4.63 -28.23
C TYR A 1048 -20.09 5.63 -28.34
N THR A 1049 -20.00 6.69 -27.54
CA THR A 1049 -20.89 7.86 -27.65
C THR A 1049 -20.09 9.02 -28.22
N VAL A 1050 -20.49 9.51 -29.40
CA VAL A 1050 -19.89 10.66 -30.06
C VAL A 1050 -20.62 11.92 -29.60
N VAL A 1051 -19.88 12.94 -29.19
CA VAL A 1051 -20.40 14.22 -28.71
C VAL A 1051 -19.77 15.35 -29.51
N ALA A 1052 -20.58 16.15 -30.22
CA ALA A 1052 -20.11 17.34 -30.91
C ALA A 1052 -20.39 18.60 -30.09
N ARG A 1053 -19.42 19.51 -29.99
CA ARG A 1053 -19.49 20.79 -29.28
C ARG A 1053 -19.21 21.97 -30.21
N GLY A 1054 -19.96 23.06 -30.01
CA GLY A 1054 -19.97 24.26 -30.87
C GLY A 1054 -21.38 24.86 -31.02
N TYR A 1055 -22.40 24.04 -30.77
CA TYR A 1055 -23.84 24.36 -30.70
C TYR A 1055 -24.43 23.59 -29.48
N PRO A 1056 -25.76 23.56 -29.20
CA PRO A 1056 -26.30 22.72 -28.14
C PRO A 1056 -25.78 21.27 -28.27
N PRO A 1057 -25.29 20.65 -27.18
CA PRO A 1057 -24.57 19.39 -27.29
C PRO A 1057 -25.52 18.25 -27.69
N VAL A 1058 -25.24 17.64 -28.83
CA VAL A 1058 -25.93 16.44 -29.33
C VAL A 1058 -25.04 15.23 -29.14
N THR A 1059 -25.62 14.12 -28.70
CA THR A 1059 -24.94 12.84 -28.46
C THR A 1059 -25.46 11.76 -29.39
N GLY A 1060 -24.58 11.14 -30.18
CA GLY A 1060 -24.87 9.96 -31.00
C GLY A 1060 -24.23 8.70 -30.42
N ARG A 1061 -24.83 7.53 -30.61
CA ARG A 1061 -24.18 6.24 -30.33
C ARG A 1061 -23.69 5.62 -31.64
N VAL A 1062 -22.48 5.09 -31.62
CA VAL A 1062 -21.87 4.36 -32.74
C VAL A 1062 -21.24 3.06 -32.24
N THR A 1063 -21.41 1.99 -33.01
CA THR A 1063 -20.70 0.73 -32.80
C THR A 1063 -19.50 0.72 -33.74
N VAL A 1064 -18.31 0.58 -33.17
CA VAL A 1064 -17.03 0.60 -33.88
C VAL A 1064 -16.52 -0.84 -34.05
N THR A 1065 -16.24 -1.22 -35.30
CA THR A 1065 -15.70 -2.50 -35.76
C THR A 1065 -14.45 -2.26 -36.61
N ALA A 1066 -13.57 -3.24 -36.78
CA ALA A 1066 -12.32 -3.08 -37.53
C ALA A 1066 -12.54 -2.50 -38.95
N GLY A 1067 -11.84 -1.39 -39.24
CA GLY A 1067 -11.94 -0.66 -40.51
C GLY A 1067 -12.15 0.84 -40.33
N GLU A 1068 -12.52 1.52 -41.42
CA GLU A 1068 -13.00 2.91 -41.40
C GLU A 1068 -14.54 2.91 -41.29
N ILE A 1069 -15.08 3.79 -40.44
CA ILE A 1069 -16.51 3.85 -40.12
C ILE A 1069 -16.99 5.29 -40.22
N ASP A 1070 -18.02 5.50 -41.06
CA ASP A 1070 -18.64 6.80 -41.28
C ASP A 1070 -19.82 7.01 -40.31
N HIS A 1071 -19.81 8.11 -39.55
CA HIS A 1071 -20.87 8.48 -38.61
C HIS A 1071 -21.18 9.99 -38.66
N ASP A 1072 -22.25 10.36 -39.35
CA ASP A 1072 -22.70 11.75 -39.43
C ASP A 1072 -23.42 12.23 -38.14
N VAL A 1073 -23.02 13.39 -37.63
CA VAL A 1073 -23.64 14.05 -36.46
C VAL A 1073 -24.42 15.29 -36.91
N ARG A 1074 -25.70 15.36 -36.55
CA ARG A 1074 -26.59 16.48 -36.91
C ARG A 1074 -26.97 17.33 -35.70
N LEU A 1075 -26.77 18.63 -35.81
CA LEU A 1075 -27.09 19.64 -34.80
C LEU A 1075 -28.41 20.36 -35.14
N GLY A 1076 -29.17 20.78 -34.13
CA GLY A 1076 -30.40 21.56 -34.29
C GLY A 1076 -31.04 21.98 -32.95
N PHE A 1077 -31.94 22.95 -33.01
CA PHE A 1077 -32.86 23.31 -31.92
C PHE A 1077 -34.27 22.81 -32.27
N ASP A 1078 -34.96 22.14 -31.34
CA ASP A 1078 -36.35 21.71 -31.57
C ASP A 1078 -37.31 22.89 -31.64
N ALA A 1079 -38.08 22.97 -32.73
CA ALA A 1079 -38.93 24.12 -33.05
C ALA A 1079 -40.36 24.06 -32.47
N GLU A 1080 -40.68 23.06 -31.63
CA GLU A 1080 -42.06 22.81 -31.17
C GLU A 1080 -42.42 23.37 -29.77
N GLU A 1081 -41.46 23.85 -28.98
CA GLU A 1081 -41.72 24.31 -27.59
C GLU A 1081 -42.21 25.78 -27.45
N HIS A 1082 -42.78 26.35 -28.52
CA HIS A 1082 -43.28 27.74 -28.56
C HIS A 1082 -44.75 27.87 -29.03
N ALA A 1083 -45.61 26.94 -28.60
CA ALA A 1083 -47.06 27.00 -28.82
C ALA A 1083 -47.86 26.67 -27.53
N GLY A 1084 -47.71 27.49 -26.48
CA GLY A 1084 -48.29 27.19 -25.16
C GLY A 1084 -48.54 28.36 -24.19
N LEU A 1085 -48.45 29.62 -24.64
CA LEU A 1085 -48.83 30.80 -23.83
C LEU A 1085 -49.58 31.86 -24.66
N SER A 1086 -50.85 31.57 -24.93
CA SER A 1086 -51.89 32.54 -25.30
C SER A 1086 -53.25 32.05 -24.81
#